data_AF-A0AAD6DE74-F1
#
_entry.id   AF-A0AAD6DE74-F1
#
_cell.length_a   1.000
_cell.length_b   1.000
_cell.length_c   1.000
_cell.angle_alpha   90.00
_cell.angle_beta   90.00
_cell.angle_gamma   90.00
#
_symmetry.space_group_name_H-M   'P 1'
#
loop_
_entity.id
_entity.type
_entity.pdbx_description
1 polymer ?
#
loop_
_entity_poly.entity_id
_entity_poly.type
_entity_poly.pdbx_seq_one_letter_code
_entity_poly.pdbx_strand_id
1 'polypeptide(L)'
;MGAQIIVGFDHGNPLDQIVRGQLALHYHLLRDISTIYDIDGSPVHEVQDAMDEKLYNDILDRTGAYRSKTLVTPTAEGDHDMIDNGRESLVDDGLTSAPTPWVGHKTADLETNPDVVGELMGPSKEHAAALTCQATGWKLNPGCSPHDSLNLDPIAGASRKQNLGAVMNEGVKQYQRMLPLTPKDMRLLNWHFANLEYANATSVDKLSLSGWDQDIGNEFEGEHSTVIGGYQQLPYGLYSLPTKLDVRTNKIVNKISYDATSSGKKTIVSCEDGEKFMADHVVYSGSLGTLKHRTVEFDPPLPDWKSGAIDRLGFGVMNKVVLVFNEPFWDTERDMFGLLREPTTPESTVQEDYATNRGRFYLFWNCLKTSGLPVLIALMAGDAAHQAESTPDGEIIAEVTGQLRNVFKNAIVPDPIETIITRWASDPFTRGSYSYVAADALPKDYDLMAQRIGNLYFAGEATCGTHPATVHGAYLSGLRAASEVIDSVVGPIEVPTPLVPEKQSNTPNEATTATIEPKPEPTAITTPSRISTDKQRRETYDQAMWTAIYAEIGAMPTRPPKAGLNPFLLYQKDYWAKCRDQCDETKRASSKNPAAKAGRDEIRHALGQMWRNAAPDEKKPYLEQIEANRRMNDETWSSWKTTALEWERKSYEVKDQWCAANPFEQWEMP
;
A
#
# COMPACT_ATOMS: atom_id res chain seq x y z
N MET A 1 -6.96 -7.87 -17.70
CA MET A 1 -5.84 -7.46 -18.57
C MET A 1 -5.03 -6.29 -18.00
N GLY A 2 -5.66 -5.26 -17.42
CA GLY A 2 -4.95 -4.18 -16.71
C GLY A 2 -4.77 -4.48 -15.22
N ALA A 3 -5.16 -3.53 -14.37
CA ALA A 3 -5.22 -3.71 -12.92
C ALA A 3 -5.99 -4.99 -12.54
N GLN A 4 -5.47 -5.70 -11.55
CA GLN A 4 -6.08 -6.95 -11.05
C GLN A 4 -6.12 -7.04 -9.52
N ILE A 5 -5.25 -6.30 -8.82
CA ILE A 5 -5.06 -6.36 -7.36
C ILE A 5 -5.61 -5.09 -6.73
N ILE A 6 -6.35 -5.26 -5.63
CA ILE A 6 -6.62 -4.21 -4.64
C ILE A 6 -5.59 -4.40 -3.53
N VAL A 7 -4.62 -3.48 -3.43
CA VAL A 7 -3.59 -3.50 -2.39
C VAL A 7 -4.15 -2.96 -1.07
N GLY A 8 -3.86 -3.63 0.04
CA GLY A 8 -4.41 -3.32 1.36
C GLY A 8 -5.93 -3.25 1.38
N PHE A 9 -6.60 -4.41 1.40
CA PHE A 9 -8.06 -4.49 1.28
C PHE A 9 -8.78 -4.58 2.64
N ASP A 10 -8.45 -3.62 3.51
CA ASP A 10 -9.09 -3.38 4.79
C ASP A 10 -9.18 -1.87 5.08
N HIS A 11 -9.24 -1.48 6.36
CA HIS A 11 -9.40 -0.10 6.81
C HIS A 11 -8.47 0.90 6.09
N GLY A 12 -9.07 1.98 5.59
CA GLY A 12 -8.38 3.11 4.95
C GLY A 12 -8.51 3.13 3.43
N ASN A 13 -8.59 1.97 2.77
CA ASN A 13 -8.69 1.93 1.31
C ASN A 13 -10.09 2.33 0.83
N PRO A 14 -10.26 3.39 0.02
CA PRO A 14 -11.57 3.84 -0.43
C PRO A 14 -12.30 2.78 -1.28
N LEU A 15 -11.58 1.84 -1.89
CA LEU A 15 -12.18 0.79 -2.69
C LEU A 15 -12.87 -0.27 -1.86
N ASP A 16 -12.53 -0.45 -0.57
CA ASP A 16 -13.25 -1.34 0.33
C ASP A 16 -14.74 -0.97 0.40
N GLN A 17 -15.02 0.32 0.62
CA GLN A 17 -16.40 0.82 0.71
C GLN A 17 -17.17 0.69 -0.60
N ILE A 18 -16.50 0.85 -1.74
CA ILE A 18 -17.15 0.75 -3.04
C ILE A 18 -17.40 -0.72 -3.39
N VAL A 19 -16.38 -1.57 -3.25
CA VAL A 19 -16.43 -2.98 -3.64
C VAL A 19 -17.33 -3.77 -2.70
N ARG A 20 -17.13 -3.68 -1.37
CA ARG A 20 -17.95 -4.41 -0.39
C ARG A 20 -19.27 -3.71 -0.09
N GLY A 21 -19.24 -2.40 0.16
CA GLY A 21 -20.38 -1.66 0.69
C GLY A 21 -21.40 -1.25 -0.37
N GLN A 22 -20.95 -0.70 -1.50
CA GLN A 22 -21.84 -0.09 -2.50
C GLN A 22 -22.22 -1.07 -3.62
N LEU A 23 -21.24 -1.76 -4.19
CA LEU A 23 -21.43 -2.67 -5.33
C LEU A 23 -21.60 -4.12 -4.91
N ALA A 24 -21.26 -4.47 -3.66
CA ALA A 24 -21.31 -5.82 -3.11
C ALA A 24 -20.64 -6.87 -4.03
N LEU A 25 -19.50 -6.52 -4.61
CA LEU A 25 -18.75 -7.41 -5.51
C LEU A 25 -18.03 -8.49 -4.70
N HIS A 26 -18.05 -9.71 -5.23
CA HIS A 26 -17.26 -10.80 -4.69
C HIS A 26 -15.78 -10.57 -4.92
N TYR A 27 -14.96 -10.95 -3.93
CA TYR A 27 -13.51 -10.82 -3.98
C TYR A 27 -12.84 -12.05 -3.37
N HIS A 28 -11.59 -12.26 -3.76
CA HIS A 28 -10.72 -13.32 -3.24
C HIS A 28 -9.50 -12.66 -2.58
N LEU A 29 -9.22 -13.01 -1.33
CA LEU A 29 -8.02 -12.58 -0.62
C LEU A 29 -6.85 -13.44 -1.07
N LEU A 30 -5.77 -12.77 -1.47
CA LEU A 30 -4.57 -13.43 -1.97
C LEU A 30 -3.77 -14.02 -0.81
N ARG A 31 -3.26 -15.23 -1.00
CA ARG A 31 -2.33 -15.88 -0.07
C ARG A 31 -0.89 -15.61 -0.50
N ASP A 32 -0.05 -15.20 0.43
CA ASP A 32 1.36 -14.85 0.16
C ASP A 32 2.27 -16.07 -0.11
N ILE A 33 1.74 -17.29 -0.17
CA ILE A 33 2.55 -18.51 -0.29
C ILE A 33 2.73 -18.89 -1.76
N SER A 34 3.92 -18.66 -2.30
CA SER A 34 4.30 -19.01 -3.68
C SER A 34 5.43 -20.02 -3.69
N THR A 35 5.51 -20.83 -4.75
CA THR A 35 6.65 -21.71 -5.01
C THR A 35 7.46 -21.10 -6.13
N ILE A 36 8.76 -20.95 -5.93
CA ILE A 36 9.69 -20.54 -6.99
C ILE A 36 10.30 -21.80 -7.60
N TYR A 37 10.32 -21.89 -8.92
CA TYR A 37 10.93 -22.98 -9.67
C TYR A 37 12.21 -22.50 -10.36
N ASP A 38 13.26 -23.30 -10.30
CA ASP A 38 14.51 -23.04 -11.00
C ASP A 38 14.38 -23.38 -12.51
N ILE A 39 15.41 -23.04 -13.29
CA ILE A 39 15.47 -23.21 -14.75
C ILE A 39 15.42 -24.69 -15.18
N ASP A 40 15.70 -25.62 -14.26
CA ASP A 40 15.55 -27.06 -14.48
C ASP A 40 14.15 -27.58 -14.12
N GLY A 41 13.24 -26.71 -13.68
CA GLY A 41 11.87 -27.03 -13.28
C GLY A 41 11.74 -27.57 -11.86
N SER A 42 12.85 -27.70 -11.11
CA SER A 42 12.79 -28.12 -9.71
C SER A 42 12.33 -26.96 -8.81
N PRO A 43 11.54 -27.21 -7.75
CA PRO A 43 11.22 -26.18 -6.77
C PRO A 43 12.48 -25.76 -6.01
N VAL A 44 12.61 -24.46 -5.77
CA VAL A 44 13.67 -23.91 -4.93
C VAL A 44 13.44 -24.33 -3.48
N HIS A 45 14.53 -24.65 -2.79
CA HIS A 45 14.46 -25.06 -1.38
C HIS A 45 14.16 -23.85 -0.50
N GLU A 46 13.22 -23.99 0.44
CA GLU A 46 12.71 -22.89 1.28
C GLU A 46 13.82 -22.14 2.04
N VAL A 47 14.84 -22.85 2.52
CA VAL A 47 15.99 -22.23 3.19
C VAL A 47 16.81 -21.34 2.25
N GLN A 48 17.02 -21.77 1.01
CA GLN A 48 17.79 -21.01 0.03
C GLN A 48 17.00 -19.75 -0.36
N ASP A 49 15.72 -19.93 -0.67
CA ASP A 49 14.77 -18.86 -0.96
C ASP A 49 14.79 -17.77 0.13
N ALA A 50 14.62 -18.17 1.40
CA ALA A 50 14.65 -17.24 2.53
C ALA A 50 16.03 -16.58 2.76
N MET A 51 17.14 -17.24 2.42
CA MET A 51 18.48 -16.66 2.53
C MET A 51 18.73 -15.59 1.46
N ASP A 52 18.34 -15.86 0.22
CA ASP A 52 18.47 -14.94 -0.91
C ASP A 52 17.51 -13.75 -0.79
N GLU A 53 16.28 -13.98 -0.31
CA GLU A 53 15.32 -12.90 -0.01
C GLU A 53 15.87 -11.94 1.05
N LYS A 54 16.45 -12.47 2.13
CA LYS A 54 17.09 -11.64 3.18
C LYS A 54 18.28 -10.86 2.65
N LEU A 55 19.09 -11.45 1.76
CA LEU A 55 20.21 -10.76 1.11
C LEU A 55 19.70 -9.62 0.23
N TYR A 56 18.67 -9.87 -0.58
CA TYR A 56 18.00 -8.85 -1.39
C TYR A 56 17.48 -7.69 -0.54
N ASN A 57 16.77 -7.99 0.56
CA ASN A 57 16.22 -6.99 1.46
C ASN A 57 17.31 -6.15 2.12
N ASP A 58 18.41 -6.76 2.56
CA ASP A 58 19.54 -6.01 3.12
C ASP A 58 20.22 -5.11 2.06
N ILE A 59 20.36 -5.56 0.80
CA ILE A 59 20.83 -4.71 -0.30
C ILE A 59 19.91 -3.49 -0.49
N LEU A 60 18.59 -3.71 -0.50
CA LEU A 60 17.61 -2.66 -0.68
C LEU A 60 17.62 -1.68 0.51
N ASP A 61 17.67 -2.16 1.74
CA ASP A 61 17.75 -1.34 2.96
C ASP A 61 19.00 -0.45 2.99
N ARG A 62 20.16 -1.04 2.70
CA ARG A 62 21.44 -0.31 2.65
C ARG A 62 21.45 0.72 1.54
N THR A 63 20.84 0.40 0.40
CA THR A 63 20.65 1.37 -0.69
C THR A 63 19.67 2.48 -0.29
N GLY A 64 18.57 2.15 0.37
CA GLY A 64 17.56 3.09 0.86
C GLY A 64 18.10 4.07 1.92
N ALA A 65 19.19 3.73 2.61
CA ALA A 65 19.89 4.67 3.49
C ALA A 65 20.44 5.92 2.76
N TYR A 66 20.55 5.88 1.44
CA TYR A 66 20.97 7.00 0.60
C TYR A 66 19.82 7.86 0.09
N ARG A 67 18.57 7.55 0.45
CA ARG A 67 17.39 8.31 0.07
C ARG A 67 17.46 9.78 0.52
N SER A 68 17.90 9.99 1.77
CA SER A 68 17.93 11.30 2.45
C SER A 68 19.34 11.84 2.71
N LYS A 69 20.40 11.09 2.34
CA LYS A 69 21.78 11.57 2.48
C LYS A 69 22.01 12.70 1.47
N THR A 70 21.93 13.93 1.97
CA THR A 70 22.37 15.10 1.20
C THR A 70 23.82 14.88 0.78
N LEU A 71 24.08 14.95 -0.53
CA LEU A 71 25.42 15.09 -1.07
C LEU A 71 26.07 16.31 -0.39
N VAL A 72 26.88 16.07 0.65
CA VAL A 72 27.69 17.10 1.28
C VAL A 72 28.67 17.54 0.21
N THR A 73 28.32 18.62 -0.49
CA THR A 73 29.27 19.29 -1.36
C THR A 73 30.30 19.91 -0.42
N PRO A 74 31.61 19.62 -0.55
CA PRO A 74 32.61 20.26 0.28
C PRO A 74 32.57 21.77 0.01
N THR A 75 31.86 22.51 0.85
CA THR A 75 32.05 23.95 1.01
C THR A 75 33.29 24.16 1.88
N ALA A 76 33.94 25.32 1.74
CA ALA A 76 35.19 25.65 2.44
C ALA A 76 35.22 25.10 3.89
N GLU A 77 36.29 24.38 4.24
CA GLU A 77 36.49 23.84 5.58
C GLU A 77 36.56 25.00 6.58
N GLY A 78 35.49 25.15 7.36
CA GLY A 78 35.46 26.06 8.50
C GLY A 78 36.27 25.47 9.67
N ASP A 79 36.71 26.33 10.57
CA ASP A 79 37.43 25.94 11.78
C ASP A 79 36.58 24.94 12.61
N HIS A 80 37.03 23.68 12.65
CA HIS A 80 36.31 22.56 13.26
C HIS A 80 36.01 22.81 14.75
N ASP A 81 36.91 23.49 15.46
CA ASP A 81 36.75 23.78 16.89
C ASP A 81 35.57 24.74 17.12
N MET A 82 35.32 25.68 16.21
CA MET A 82 34.18 26.61 16.31
C MET A 82 32.85 25.95 15.97
N ILE A 83 32.86 24.98 15.05
CA ILE A 83 31.67 24.25 14.61
C ILE A 83 31.21 23.28 15.69
N ASP A 84 32.14 22.54 16.30
CA ASP A 84 31.80 21.57 17.34
C ASP A 84 31.35 22.25 18.64
N ASN A 85 31.87 23.44 18.95
CA ASN A 85 31.40 24.26 20.07
C ASN A 85 29.98 24.86 19.87
N GLY A 86 29.46 24.85 18.64
CA GLY A 86 28.15 25.41 18.29
C GLY A 86 27.04 24.36 18.06
N ARG A 87 27.34 23.06 18.16
CA ARG A 87 26.34 21.99 17.96
C ARG A 87 25.44 21.84 19.18
N GLU A 88 24.17 22.22 19.05
CA GLU A 88 23.12 21.76 19.98
C GLU A 88 22.83 20.27 19.76
N SER A 89 22.63 19.52 20.85
CA SER A 89 22.37 18.09 20.82
C SER A 89 21.02 17.81 20.16
N LEU A 90 21.04 17.28 18.94
CA LEU A 90 19.84 16.82 18.25
C LEU A 90 19.25 15.63 19.00
N VAL A 91 18.01 15.79 19.46
CA VAL A 91 17.16 14.69 19.91
C VAL A 91 16.75 13.92 18.66
N ASP A 92 17.04 12.63 18.67
CA ASP A 92 16.75 11.68 17.60
C ASP A 92 15.23 11.50 17.45
N ASP A 93 14.62 12.10 16.42
CA ASP A 93 13.27 11.77 15.96
C ASP A 93 13.36 10.49 15.10
N GLY A 94 13.69 9.38 15.76
CA GLY A 94 13.77 8.06 15.16
C GLY A 94 12.38 7.49 14.86
N LEU A 95 11.79 7.86 13.72
CA LEU A 95 10.73 7.06 13.10
C LEU A 95 11.38 6.13 12.07
N THR A 96 11.83 4.96 12.52
CA THR A 96 12.21 3.85 11.64
C THR A 96 11.03 2.89 11.56
N SER A 97 10.24 3.00 10.51
CA SER A 97 9.29 1.96 10.11
C SER A 97 9.98 1.01 9.14
N ALA A 98 9.97 -0.28 9.45
CA ALA A 98 10.38 -1.31 8.50
C ALA A 98 9.44 -1.27 7.27
N PRO A 99 9.96 -1.44 6.04
CA PRO A 99 9.11 -1.60 4.87
C PRO A 99 8.21 -2.82 5.06
N THR A 100 6.91 -2.65 4.85
CA THR A 100 5.99 -3.79 4.70
C THR A 100 6.12 -4.35 3.29
N PRO A 101 5.98 -5.67 3.11
CA PRO A 101 6.18 -6.29 1.80
C PRO A 101 5.14 -5.77 0.78
N TRP A 102 5.64 -5.09 -0.24
CA TRP A 102 4.90 -4.70 -1.43
C TRP A 102 4.67 -5.92 -2.32
N VAL A 103 3.42 -6.23 -2.65
CA VAL A 103 2.96 -7.38 -3.49
C VAL A 103 3.99 -8.52 -3.48
N GLY A 104 4.19 -9.06 -2.28
CA GLY A 104 5.35 -9.86 -1.94
C GLY A 104 4.95 -11.28 -1.56
N HIS A 105 5.56 -12.23 -2.25
CA HIS A 105 5.71 -13.61 -1.82
C HIS A 105 6.33 -13.64 -0.40
N LYS A 106 5.77 -14.43 0.51
CA LYS A 106 6.38 -14.77 1.80
C LYS A 106 7.02 -16.15 1.72
N THR A 107 8.30 -16.23 2.06
CA THR A 107 9.01 -17.48 2.32
C THR A 107 8.65 -18.04 3.71
N ALA A 108 8.91 -19.33 3.93
CA ALA A 108 8.65 -19.99 5.22
C ALA A 108 9.58 -19.43 6.32
N ASP A 109 9.06 -19.29 7.54
CA ASP A 109 9.82 -18.82 8.70
C ASP A 109 10.96 -19.80 9.04
N LEU A 110 12.21 -19.36 8.92
CA LEU A 110 13.37 -20.10 9.40
C LEU A 110 13.46 -20.03 10.93
N GLU A 111 13.54 -21.17 11.61
CA GLU A 111 13.97 -21.22 13.02
C GLU A 111 15.44 -20.73 13.12
N THR A 112 15.62 -19.48 13.54
CA THR A 112 16.95 -18.88 13.75
C THR A 112 17.57 -19.34 15.07
N ASN A 113 18.89 -19.53 15.06
CA ASN A 113 19.68 -19.97 16.21
C ASN A 113 19.52 -19.00 17.42
N PRO A 114 18.95 -19.41 18.57
CA PRO A 114 18.57 -18.50 19.66
C PRO A 114 19.73 -17.71 20.29
N ASP A 115 20.95 -18.25 20.21
CA ASP A 115 22.13 -17.67 20.86
C ASP A 115 22.67 -16.40 20.17
N VAL A 116 22.23 -16.10 18.96
CA VAL A 116 22.66 -14.91 18.18
C VAL A 116 21.58 -13.81 18.16
N VAL A 117 20.32 -14.16 18.38
CA VAL A 117 19.16 -13.27 18.16
C VAL A 117 18.93 -12.27 19.30
N GLY A 118 19.51 -12.49 20.49
CA GLY A 118 19.31 -11.63 21.65
C GLY A 118 19.85 -10.20 21.50
N GLU A 119 20.83 -9.96 20.62
CA GLU A 119 21.48 -8.65 20.44
C GLU A 119 21.20 -7.97 19.08
N LEU A 120 20.63 -8.66 18.09
CA LEU A 120 20.58 -8.21 16.69
C LEU A 120 19.23 -7.61 16.22
N MET A 121 18.26 -7.42 17.12
CA MET A 121 16.94 -6.83 16.82
C MET A 121 16.97 -5.28 16.73
N GLY A 122 17.99 -4.73 16.06
CA GLY A 122 18.05 -3.33 15.64
C GLY A 122 17.88 -3.22 14.12
N PRO A 123 17.60 -2.02 13.57
CA PRO A 123 17.60 -1.84 12.11
C PRO A 123 18.92 -2.34 11.50
N SER A 124 18.87 -3.01 10.34
CA SER A 124 20.00 -3.56 9.57
C SER A 124 21.20 -2.60 9.41
N LYS A 125 20.93 -1.30 9.57
CA LYS A 125 21.86 -0.17 9.56
C LYS A 125 22.94 -0.20 10.65
N GLU A 126 22.72 -0.87 11.79
CA GLU A 126 23.71 -0.84 12.89
C GLU A 126 24.79 -1.92 12.77
N HIS A 127 24.55 -2.98 11.98
CA HIS A 127 25.45 -4.12 11.87
C HIS A 127 26.18 -4.18 10.51
N ALA A 128 27.43 -4.65 10.55
CA ALA A 128 28.23 -4.87 9.35
C ALA A 128 27.57 -5.88 8.41
N ALA A 129 27.64 -5.63 7.10
CA ALA A 129 27.04 -6.47 6.07
C ALA A 129 27.41 -7.95 6.21
N ALA A 130 28.69 -8.24 6.45
CA ALA A 130 29.20 -9.59 6.63
C ALA A 130 28.57 -10.28 7.86
N LEU A 131 28.40 -9.56 8.98
CA LEU A 131 27.77 -10.08 10.19
C LEU A 131 26.29 -10.41 9.96
N THR A 132 25.54 -9.52 9.29
CA THR A 132 24.14 -9.77 8.93
C THR A 132 24.00 -11.01 8.04
N CYS A 133 24.91 -11.20 7.09
CA CYS A 133 24.92 -12.39 6.24
C CYS A 133 25.22 -13.67 7.03
N GLN A 134 26.18 -13.64 7.96
CA GLN A 134 26.46 -14.79 8.82
C GLN A 134 25.26 -15.16 9.71
N ALA A 135 24.57 -14.17 10.28
CA ALA A 135 23.38 -14.38 11.09
C ALA A 135 22.21 -14.98 10.29
N THR A 136 22.20 -14.79 8.97
CA THR A 136 21.19 -15.33 8.05
C THR A 136 21.60 -16.65 7.39
N GLY A 137 22.76 -17.21 7.76
CA GLY A 137 23.21 -18.55 7.36
C GLY A 137 24.30 -18.58 6.28
N TRP A 138 24.73 -17.43 5.78
CA TRP A 138 25.79 -17.37 4.77
C TRP A 138 27.17 -17.64 5.36
N LYS A 139 28.02 -18.33 4.60
CA LYS A 139 29.45 -18.47 4.89
C LYS A 139 30.22 -17.41 4.12
N LEU A 140 31.11 -16.70 4.80
CA LEU A 140 31.95 -15.68 4.17
C LEU A 140 33.07 -16.31 3.33
N ASN A 141 33.47 -15.61 2.27
CA ASN A 141 34.65 -15.94 1.47
C ASN A 141 35.95 -15.83 2.29
N PRO A 142 37.01 -16.58 1.92
CA PRO A 142 38.30 -16.48 2.59
C PRO A 142 38.86 -15.04 2.55
N GLY A 143 39.25 -14.52 3.71
CA GLY A 143 39.84 -13.18 3.83
C GLY A 143 38.84 -12.07 4.18
N CYS A 144 37.54 -12.36 4.23
CA CYS A 144 36.52 -11.43 4.70
C CYS A 144 36.40 -11.47 6.22
N SER A 145 36.29 -10.29 6.83
CA SER A 145 36.06 -10.08 8.26
C SER A 145 34.56 -9.96 8.56
N PRO A 146 34.07 -10.42 9.73
CA PRO A 146 32.71 -10.12 10.18
C PRO A 146 32.39 -8.63 10.31
N HIS A 147 33.42 -7.76 10.34
CA HIS A 147 33.27 -6.31 10.37
C HIS A 147 33.20 -5.67 8.98
N ASP A 148 33.36 -6.45 7.90
CA ASP A 148 33.30 -5.92 6.54
C ASP A 148 31.86 -5.47 6.22
N SER A 149 31.75 -4.29 5.61
CA SER A 149 30.49 -3.68 5.22
C SER A 149 30.58 -3.05 3.84
N LEU A 150 29.43 -2.72 3.28
CA LEU A 150 29.35 -2.06 1.98
C LEU A 150 29.77 -0.60 2.08
N ASN A 151 30.52 -0.11 1.09
CA ASN A 151 30.75 1.31 0.88
C ASN A 151 30.06 1.75 -0.42
N LEU A 152 28.86 2.31 -0.29
CA LEU A 152 28.04 2.78 -1.40
C LEU A 152 28.13 4.31 -1.59
N ASP A 153 28.86 5.04 -0.73
CA ASP A 153 28.96 6.49 -0.81
C ASP A 153 29.46 6.99 -2.19
N PRO A 154 30.50 6.39 -2.82
CA PRO A 154 31.00 6.87 -4.11
C PRO A 154 29.98 6.75 -5.24
N ILE A 155 29.23 5.65 -5.28
CA ILE A 155 28.24 5.42 -6.34
C ILE A 155 26.96 6.22 -6.06
N ALA A 156 26.46 6.22 -4.82
CA ALA A 156 25.26 6.95 -4.45
C ALA A 156 25.44 8.46 -4.62
N GLY A 157 26.64 8.97 -4.31
CA GLY A 157 26.99 10.38 -4.46
C GLY A 157 27.42 10.82 -5.86
N ALA A 158 27.52 9.91 -6.84
CA ALA A 158 28.06 10.24 -8.16
C ALA A 158 27.20 11.24 -8.95
N SER A 159 25.90 11.32 -8.66
CA SER A 159 24.96 12.21 -9.33
C SER A 159 23.82 12.62 -8.40
N ARG A 160 23.30 13.85 -8.56
CA ARG A 160 22.05 14.27 -7.89
C ARG A 160 20.82 13.54 -8.42
N LYS A 161 20.92 13.00 -9.64
CA LYS A 161 19.89 12.23 -10.35
C LYS A 161 20.31 10.75 -10.40
N GLN A 162 20.90 10.27 -9.30
CA GLN A 162 21.35 8.88 -9.25
C GLN A 162 20.13 7.95 -9.27
N ASN A 163 20.26 6.84 -9.98
CA ASN A 163 19.22 5.83 -10.05
C ASN A 163 19.45 4.71 -9.02
N LEU A 164 18.35 4.08 -8.62
CA LEU A 164 18.33 3.00 -7.63
C LEU A 164 19.16 1.80 -8.10
N GLY A 165 18.97 1.38 -9.35
CA GLY A 165 19.63 0.21 -9.94
C GLY A 165 21.15 0.28 -9.88
N ALA A 166 21.76 1.42 -10.17
CA ALA A 166 23.21 1.61 -10.11
C ALA A 166 23.78 1.33 -8.71
N VAL A 167 23.10 1.80 -7.66
CA VAL A 167 23.54 1.60 -6.28
C VAL A 167 23.28 0.16 -5.81
N MET A 168 22.12 -0.40 -6.15
CA MET A 168 21.80 -1.80 -5.85
C MET A 168 22.80 -2.75 -6.52
N ASN A 169 23.10 -2.54 -7.81
CA ASN A 169 24.05 -3.37 -8.57
C ASN A 169 25.46 -3.29 -7.99
N GLU A 170 25.89 -2.13 -7.48
CA GLU A 170 27.16 -2.02 -6.74
C GLU A 170 27.11 -2.77 -5.41
N GLY A 171 25.98 -2.72 -4.69
CA GLY A 171 25.75 -3.53 -3.49
C GLY A 171 25.91 -5.03 -3.78
N VAL A 172 25.29 -5.52 -4.85
CA VAL A 172 25.45 -6.92 -5.32
C VAL A 172 26.92 -7.25 -5.57
N LYS A 173 27.65 -6.40 -6.31
CA LYS A 173 29.08 -6.62 -6.61
C LYS A 173 29.95 -6.70 -5.37
N GLN A 174 29.65 -5.91 -4.35
CA GLN A 174 30.38 -5.95 -3.08
C GLN A 174 30.00 -7.19 -2.26
N TYR A 175 28.74 -7.61 -2.27
CA TYR A 175 28.33 -8.88 -1.67
C TYR A 175 28.98 -10.09 -2.33
N GLN A 176 29.14 -10.09 -3.65
CA GLN A 176 29.85 -11.16 -4.38
C GLN A 176 31.32 -11.30 -3.96
N ARG A 177 31.94 -10.25 -3.43
CA ARG A 177 33.30 -10.34 -2.85
C ARG A 177 33.27 -11.01 -1.48
N MET A 178 32.22 -10.77 -0.70
CA MET A 178 32.06 -11.29 0.67
C MET A 178 31.48 -12.71 0.72
N LEU A 179 30.64 -13.08 -0.24
CA LEU A 179 29.83 -14.29 -0.22
C LEU A 179 30.13 -15.18 -1.44
N PRO A 180 30.07 -16.51 -1.28
CA PRO A 180 30.24 -17.46 -2.38
C PRO A 180 28.93 -17.62 -3.18
N LEU A 181 28.42 -16.54 -3.76
CA LEU A 181 27.15 -16.56 -4.50
C LEU A 181 27.27 -17.45 -5.74
N THR A 182 26.37 -18.43 -5.84
CA THR A 182 26.26 -19.35 -6.98
C THR A 182 25.39 -18.74 -8.09
N PRO A 183 25.43 -19.30 -9.31
CA PRO A 183 24.51 -18.88 -10.37
C PRO A 183 23.03 -19.01 -9.98
N LYS A 184 22.68 -19.98 -9.11
CA LYS A 184 21.33 -20.14 -8.61
C LYS A 184 20.93 -19.02 -7.65
N ASP A 185 21.82 -18.65 -6.73
CA ASP A 185 21.60 -17.51 -5.81
C ASP A 185 21.43 -16.21 -6.62
N MET A 186 22.23 -16.03 -7.67
CA MET A 186 22.09 -14.88 -8.58
C MET A 186 20.78 -14.86 -9.36
N ARG A 187 20.26 -16.03 -9.77
CA ARG A 187 18.92 -16.16 -10.36
C ARG A 187 17.82 -15.78 -9.36
N LEU A 188 17.91 -16.25 -8.11
CA LEU A 188 16.97 -15.93 -7.04
C LEU A 188 16.98 -14.43 -6.72
N LEU A 189 18.15 -13.87 -6.51
CA LEU A 189 18.33 -12.43 -6.32
C LEU A 189 17.70 -11.64 -7.46
N ASN A 190 17.93 -12.03 -8.71
CA ASN A 190 17.35 -11.34 -9.87
C ASN A 190 15.84 -11.57 -10.04
N TRP A 191 15.28 -12.64 -9.48
CA TRP A 191 13.82 -12.79 -9.39
C TRP A 191 13.21 -11.73 -8.48
N HIS A 192 13.85 -11.39 -7.35
CA HIS A 192 13.40 -10.29 -6.49
C HIS A 192 13.58 -8.92 -7.15
N PHE A 193 14.67 -8.69 -7.90
CA PHE A 193 14.80 -7.49 -8.74
C PHE A 193 13.65 -7.42 -9.76
N ALA A 194 13.33 -8.51 -10.45
CA ALA A 194 12.22 -8.56 -11.39
C ALA A 194 10.87 -8.26 -10.70
N ASN A 195 10.69 -8.69 -9.45
CA ASN A 195 9.49 -8.38 -8.68
C ASN A 195 9.40 -6.87 -8.33
N LEU A 196 10.52 -6.23 -8.01
CA LEU A 196 10.58 -4.77 -7.83
C LEU A 196 10.30 -4.01 -9.13
N GLU A 197 10.82 -4.51 -10.26
CA GLU A 197 10.56 -3.96 -11.59
C GLU A 197 9.09 -4.13 -12.02
N TYR A 198 8.45 -5.23 -11.62
CA TYR A 198 7.02 -5.44 -11.80
C TYR A 198 6.22 -4.42 -10.99
N ALA A 199 6.51 -4.27 -9.71
CA ALA A 199 5.82 -3.32 -8.84
C ALA A 199 5.86 -1.89 -9.40
N ASN A 200 7.01 -1.49 -9.97
CA ASN A 200 7.21 -0.15 -10.52
C ASN A 200 6.96 -0.03 -12.04
N ALA A 201 6.63 -1.13 -12.74
CA ALA A 201 6.55 -1.22 -14.20
C ALA A 201 7.76 -0.65 -14.97
N THR A 202 8.96 -0.70 -14.39
CA THR A 202 10.17 -0.18 -15.03
C THR A 202 11.40 -0.90 -14.53
N SER A 203 12.50 -0.86 -15.29
CA SER A 203 13.81 -1.25 -14.79
C SER A 203 14.21 -0.40 -13.59
N VAL A 204 14.85 -1.02 -12.60
CA VAL A 204 15.42 -0.35 -11.42
C VAL A 204 16.44 0.73 -11.79
N ASP A 205 17.08 0.62 -12.96
CA ASP A 205 18.05 1.59 -13.47
C ASP A 205 17.41 2.93 -13.88
N LYS A 206 16.07 2.98 -13.96
CA LYS A 206 15.30 4.21 -14.26
C LYS A 206 14.69 4.83 -13.01
N LEU A 207 14.62 4.11 -11.90
CA LEU A 207 14.02 4.57 -10.64
C LEU A 207 14.92 5.57 -9.92
N SER A 208 14.33 6.60 -9.33
CA SER A 208 15.07 7.56 -8.50
C SER A 208 15.59 6.92 -7.23
N LEU A 209 16.88 7.05 -6.94
CA LEU A 209 17.44 6.60 -5.66
C LEU A 209 16.76 7.29 -4.46
N SER A 210 16.39 8.57 -4.59
CA SER A 210 15.88 9.39 -3.49
C SER A 210 14.35 9.44 -3.38
N GLY A 211 13.63 8.95 -4.40
CA GLY A 211 12.18 9.14 -4.48
C GLY A 211 11.37 7.97 -5.01
N TRP A 212 11.98 6.84 -5.38
CA TRP A 212 11.22 5.69 -5.91
C TRP A 212 10.12 5.20 -4.95
N ASP A 213 10.36 5.32 -3.64
CA ASP A 213 9.49 4.92 -2.53
C ASP A 213 8.86 6.14 -1.82
N GLN A 214 8.57 7.22 -2.56
CA GLN A 214 8.05 8.47 -1.97
C GLN A 214 6.68 8.31 -1.28
N ASP A 215 5.91 7.31 -1.69
CA ASP A 215 4.57 6.99 -1.20
C ASP A 215 4.59 6.05 0.01
N ILE A 216 5.78 5.59 0.44
CA ILE A 216 5.93 4.81 1.68
C ILE A 216 5.29 5.53 2.87
N GLY A 217 4.59 4.77 3.71
CA GLY A 217 3.80 5.28 4.84
C GLY A 217 2.35 5.63 4.47
N ASN A 218 1.96 5.55 3.20
CA ASN A 218 0.56 5.66 2.75
C ASN A 218 -0.04 4.29 2.39
N GLU A 219 0.64 3.18 2.69
CA GLU A 219 0.09 1.85 2.43
C GLU A 219 -1.19 1.60 3.24
N PHE A 220 -2.17 0.97 2.60
CA PHE A 220 -3.37 0.52 3.29
C PHE A 220 -3.14 -0.81 4.01
N GLU A 221 -3.81 -0.99 5.13
CA GLU A 221 -3.76 -2.22 5.91
C GLU A 221 -4.54 -3.36 5.24
N GLY A 222 -4.27 -4.58 5.69
CA GLY A 222 -4.99 -5.79 5.28
C GLY A 222 -4.38 -6.54 4.10
N GLU A 223 -4.89 -7.75 3.88
CA GLU A 223 -4.46 -8.62 2.79
C GLU A 223 -4.80 -8.00 1.42
N HIS A 224 -3.98 -8.31 0.42
CA HIS A 224 -4.29 -7.94 -0.96
C HIS A 224 -5.45 -8.77 -1.48
N SER A 225 -6.26 -8.20 -2.36
CA SER A 225 -7.43 -8.91 -2.90
C SER A 225 -7.58 -8.76 -4.41
N THR A 226 -8.42 -9.60 -4.98
CA THR A 226 -8.78 -9.57 -6.40
C THR A 226 -10.30 -9.67 -6.53
N VAL A 227 -10.88 -8.95 -7.48
CA VAL A 227 -12.34 -8.98 -7.72
C VAL A 227 -12.68 -10.24 -8.53
N ILE A 228 -13.53 -11.11 -7.97
CA ILE A 228 -14.03 -12.31 -8.65
C ILE A 228 -14.94 -11.90 -9.80
N GLY A 229 -14.75 -12.47 -10.99
CA GLY A 229 -15.42 -12.06 -12.22
C GLY A 229 -14.76 -10.86 -12.93
N GLY A 230 -13.63 -10.37 -12.39
CA GLY A 230 -12.80 -9.35 -13.02
C GLY A 230 -13.04 -7.93 -12.51
N TYR A 231 -11.95 -7.17 -12.42
CA TYR A 231 -11.93 -5.82 -11.83
C TYR A 231 -12.71 -4.78 -12.64
N GLN A 232 -13.05 -5.06 -13.90
CA GLN A 232 -13.90 -4.21 -14.74
C GLN A 232 -15.30 -3.96 -14.16
N GLN A 233 -15.79 -4.84 -13.27
CA GLN A 233 -17.05 -4.64 -12.57
C GLN A 233 -17.07 -3.33 -11.76
N LEU A 234 -15.94 -2.90 -11.21
CA LEU A 234 -15.83 -1.64 -10.46
C LEU A 234 -16.15 -0.41 -11.34
N PRO A 235 -15.41 -0.13 -12.44
CA PRO A 235 -15.74 1.01 -13.30
C PRO A 235 -17.12 0.88 -13.96
N TYR A 236 -17.60 -0.33 -14.29
CA TYR A 236 -18.98 -0.50 -14.79
C TYR A 236 -20.03 -0.16 -13.73
N GLY A 237 -19.78 -0.51 -12.46
CA GLY A 237 -20.62 -0.14 -11.34
C GLY A 237 -20.69 1.39 -11.18
N LEU A 238 -19.52 2.05 -11.13
CA LEU A 238 -19.42 3.51 -11.04
C LEU A 238 -20.05 4.24 -12.24
N TYR A 239 -19.99 3.64 -13.43
CA TYR A 239 -20.64 4.15 -14.62
C TYR A 239 -22.17 4.06 -14.56
N SER A 240 -22.70 3.00 -13.95
CA SER A 240 -24.12 2.66 -14.02
C SER A 240 -24.92 3.15 -12.81
N LEU A 241 -24.27 3.35 -11.66
CA LEU A 241 -24.91 3.59 -10.37
C LEU A 241 -24.36 4.84 -9.66
N PRO A 242 -25.18 5.49 -8.80
CA PRO A 242 -26.62 5.26 -8.62
C PRO A 242 -27.45 5.73 -9.82
N THR A 243 -26.90 6.66 -10.61
CA THR A 243 -27.48 7.14 -11.86
C THR A 243 -26.46 6.94 -12.96
N LYS A 244 -26.91 6.38 -14.08
CA LYS A 244 -26.05 6.14 -15.24
C LYS A 244 -25.45 7.45 -15.77
N LEU A 245 -24.12 7.47 -15.93
CA LEU A 245 -23.39 8.63 -16.46
C LEU A 245 -23.56 8.74 -17.99
N ASP A 246 -23.52 9.97 -18.53
CA ASP A 246 -23.44 10.20 -19.98
C ASP A 246 -22.00 9.98 -20.45
N VAL A 247 -21.70 8.75 -20.90
CA VAL A 247 -20.40 8.38 -21.46
C VAL A 247 -20.54 8.18 -22.97
N ARG A 248 -19.75 8.95 -23.72
CA ARG A 248 -19.65 8.86 -25.19
C ARG A 248 -18.41 8.06 -25.58
N THR A 249 -18.61 6.81 -25.99
CA THR A 249 -17.51 5.97 -26.50
C THR A 249 -17.16 6.32 -27.94
N ASN A 250 -15.98 5.88 -28.41
CA ASN A 250 -15.48 6.17 -29.76
C ASN A 250 -15.35 7.67 -30.08
N LYS A 251 -15.11 8.51 -29.05
CA LYS A 251 -14.84 9.94 -29.17
C LYS A 251 -13.40 10.24 -28.81
N ILE A 252 -12.52 10.11 -29.80
CA ILE A 252 -11.09 10.36 -29.63
C ILE A 252 -10.86 11.88 -29.64
N VAL A 253 -10.48 12.43 -28.50
CA VAL A 253 -10.13 13.85 -28.37
C VAL A 253 -8.74 14.07 -28.95
N ASN A 254 -8.57 15.05 -29.84
CA ASN A 254 -7.28 15.41 -30.42
C ASN A 254 -6.85 16.84 -30.12
N LYS A 255 -7.77 17.73 -29.72
CA LYS A 255 -7.45 19.12 -29.37
C LYS A 255 -8.35 19.66 -28.25
N ILE A 256 -7.77 20.39 -27.31
CA ILE A 256 -8.45 21.09 -26.22
C ILE A 256 -8.05 22.56 -26.26
N SER A 257 -8.98 23.43 -26.66
CA SER A 257 -8.81 24.89 -26.63
C SER A 257 -9.44 25.46 -25.36
N TYR A 258 -8.64 25.87 -24.38
CA TYR A 258 -9.08 26.20 -23.01
C TYR A 258 -8.74 27.64 -22.59
N ASP A 259 -9.35 28.10 -21.49
CA ASP A 259 -9.09 29.43 -20.94
C ASP A 259 -8.03 29.38 -19.84
N ALA A 260 -6.77 29.59 -20.22
CA ALA A 260 -5.66 29.60 -19.28
C ALA A 260 -5.69 30.75 -18.26
N THR A 261 -6.46 31.81 -18.54
CA THR A 261 -6.47 33.06 -17.73
C THR A 261 -7.69 33.19 -16.82
N SER A 262 -8.62 32.24 -16.86
CA SER A 262 -9.93 32.36 -16.19
C SER A 262 -10.68 33.64 -16.58
N SER A 263 -10.55 34.05 -17.85
CA SER A 263 -11.26 35.21 -18.43
C SER A 263 -12.76 35.00 -18.64
N GLY A 264 -13.27 33.79 -18.39
CA GLY A 264 -14.67 33.39 -18.57
C GLY A 264 -14.97 32.79 -19.95
N LYS A 265 -13.95 32.43 -20.73
CA LYS A 265 -14.14 31.74 -22.02
C LYS A 265 -14.40 30.25 -21.79
N LYS A 266 -15.38 29.70 -22.52
CA LYS A 266 -15.66 28.26 -22.52
C LYS A 266 -14.53 27.49 -23.21
N THR A 267 -14.20 26.31 -22.69
CA THR A 267 -13.28 25.37 -23.32
C THR A 267 -13.98 24.61 -24.45
N ILE A 268 -13.26 24.42 -25.56
CA ILE A 268 -13.70 23.64 -26.72
C ILE A 268 -12.86 22.38 -26.81
N VAL A 269 -13.51 21.22 -26.68
CA VAL A 269 -12.91 19.90 -26.87
C VAL A 269 -13.26 19.42 -28.27
N SER A 270 -12.24 19.19 -29.11
CA SER A 270 -12.39 18.71 -30.48
C SER A 270 -12.01 17.23 -30.59
N CYS A 271 -12.83 16.49 -31.31
CA CYS A 271 -12.63 15.07 -31.59
C CYS A 271 -12.13 14.84 -33.02
N GLU A 272 -11.48 13.70 -33.26
CA GLU A 272 -10.96 13.31 -34.58
C GLU A 272 -12.05 13.16 -35.65
N ASP A 273 -13.27 12.80 -35.24
CA ASP A 273 -14.43 12.68 -36.13
C ASP A 273 -15.05 14.04 -36.51
N GLY A 274 -14.48 15.15 -36.01
CA GLY A 274 -14.91 16.52 -36.25
C GLY A 274 -15.97 17.04 -35.27
N GLU A 275 -16.47 16.21 -34.35
CA GLU A 275 -17.39 16.68 -33.31
C GLU A 275 -16.67 17.60 -32.31
N LYS A 276 -17.40 18.58 -31.77
CA LYS A 276 -16.88 19.54 -30.81
C LYS A 276 -17.82 19.68 -29.62
N PHE A 277 -17.26 19.67 -28.42
CA PHE A 277 -17.97 19.89 -27.17
C PHE A 277 -17.52 21.20 -26.54
N MET A 278 -18.49 22.00 -26.10
CA MET A 278 -18.22 23.24 -25.36
C MET A 278 -18.54 23.02 -23.89
N ALA A 279 -17.62 23.39 -23.01
CA ALA A 279 -17.79 23.23 -21.57
C ALA A 279 -17.23 24.43 -20.81
N ASP A 280 -17.84 24.76 -19.67
CA ASP A 280 -17.35 25.80 -18.78
C ASP A 280 -16.07 25.36 -18.05
N HIS A 281 -15.99 24.08 -17.68
CA HIS A 281 -14.83 23.43 -17.05
C HIS A 281 -14.56 22.08 -17.72
N VAL A 282 -13.29 21.69 -17.83
CA VAL A 282 -12.87 20.38 -18.39
C VAL A 282 -11.93 19.69 -17.42
N VAL A 283 -12.18 18.41 -17.15
CA VAL A 283 -11.25 17.53 -16.43
C VAL A 283 -10.58 16.60 -17.44
N TYR A 284 -9.26 16.70 -17.56
CA TYR A 284 -8.45 15.77 -18.34
C TYR A 284 -8.01 14.61 -17.46
N SER A 285 -8.36 13.38 -17.85
CA SER A 285 -7.99 12.14 -17.16
C SER A 285 -7.28 11.12 -18.06
N GLY A 286 -6.69 11.58 -19.17
CA GLY A 286 -5.84 10.73 -20.02
C GLY A 286 -4.55 10.35 -19.31
N SER A 287 -3.92 9.25 -19.73
CA SER A 287 -2.70 8.73 -19.09
C SER A 287 -1.53 9.71 -19.21
N LEU A 288 -0.54 9.61 -18.31
CA LEU A 288 0.70 10.34 -18.46
C LEU A 288 1.41 10.00 -19.79
N GLY A 289 1.35 8.74 -20.25
CA GLY A 289 1.90 8.35 -21.56
C GLY A 289 1.31 9.14 -22.74
N THR A 290 0.00 9.39 -22.76
CA THR A 290 -0.64 10.20 -23.82
C THR A 290 -0.16 11.65 -23.80
N LEU A 291 0.05 12.23 -22.61
CA LEU A 291 0.61 13.57 -22.44
C LEU A 291 2.06 13.64 -22.94
N LYS A 292 2.90 12.65 -22.61
CA LYS A 292 4.30 12.57 -23.08
C LYS A 292 4.38 12.41 -24.60
N HIS A 293 3.46 11.66 -25.20
CA HIS A 293 3.37 11.49 -26.66
C HIS A 293 2.68 12.65 -27.38
N ARG A 294 2.16 13.64 -26.66
CA ARG A 294 1.45 14.81 -27.23
C ARG A 294 0.32 14.40 -28.16
N THR A 295 -0.42 13.34 -27.80
CA THR A 295 -1.55 12.84 -28.60
C THR A 295 -2.73 13.81 -28.64
N VAL A 296 -2.82 14.71 -27.64
CA VAL A 296 -3.81 15.78 -27.56
C VAL A 296 -3.09 17.12 -27.64
N GLU A 297 -3.50 17.97 -28.57
CA GLU A 297 -3.05 19.36 -28.69
C GLU A 297 -3.75 20.23 -27.63
N PHE A 298 -2.98 21.00 -26.88
CA PHE A 298 -3.50 21.98 -25.92
C PHE A 298 -3.30 23.39 -26.49
N ASP A 299 -4.37 24.19 -26.48
CA ASP A 299 -4.39 25.54 -27.05
C ASP A 299 -5.01 26.55 -26.05
N PRO A 300 -4.22 27.44 -25.43
CA PRO A 300 -2.77 27.61 -25.62
C PRO A 300 -1.95 26.39 -25.13
N PRO A 301 -0.65 26.28 -25.49
CA PRO A 301 0.19 25.21 -24.98
C PRO A 301 0.26 25.15 -23.45
N LEU A 302 0.43 23.94 -22.91
CA LEU A 302 0.61 23.75 -21.46
C LEU A 302 1.84 24.54 -20.97
N PRO A 303 1.76 25.23 -19.82
CA PRO A 303 2.89 25.97 -19.25
C PRO A 303 4.12 25.09 -19.00
N ASP A 304 5.31 25.70 -19.04
CA ASP A 304 6.60 25.00 -18.87
C ASP A 304 6.69 24.18 -17.57
N TRP A 305 6.08 24.66 -16.48
CA TRP A 305 6.08 23.92 -15.22
C TRP A 305 5.28 22.60 -15.28
N LYS A 306 4.20 22.57 -16.08
CA LYS A 306 3.38 21.36 -16.31
C LYS A 306 4.08 20.44 -17.28
N SER A 307 4.52 20.98 -18.42
CA SER A 307 5.26 20.22 -19.44
C SER A 307 6.55 19.61 -18.86
N GLY A 308 7.27 20.35 -18.01
CA GLY A 308 8.45 19.84 -17.33
C GLY A 308 8.15 18.68 -16.36
N ALA A 309 7.03 18.71 -15.63
CA ALA A 309 6.63 17.59 -14.78
C ALA A 309 6.23 16.35 -15.62
N ILE A 310 5.51 16.57 -16.74
CA ILE A 310 5.18 15.53 -17.72
C ILE A 310 6.46 14.88 -18.24
N ASP A 311 7.49 15.65 -18.56
CA ASP A 311 8.75 15.15 -19.12
C ASP A 311 9.60 14.39 -18.10
N ARG A 312 9.66 14.87 -16.84
CA ARG A 312 10.49 14.27 -15.78
C ARG A 312 9.90 13.00 -15.17
N LEU A 313 8.58 12.91 -15.02
CA LEU A 313 7.95 11.69 -14.51
C LEU A 313 8.14 10.53 -15.48
N GLY A 314 8.37 9.34 -14.91
CA GLY A 314 8.46 8.10 -15.65
C GLY A 314 7.07 7.57 -16.02
N PHE A 315 6.97 6.88 -17.15
CA PHE A 315 5.78 6.12 -17.49
C PHE A 315 6.20 4.72 -17.96
N GLY A 316 5.88 3.73 -17.14
CA GLY A 316 6.39 2.37 -17.22
C GLY A 316 5.62 1.50 -18.20
N VAL A 317 6.11 0.29 -18.39
CA VAL A 317 5.48 -0.77 -19.18
C VAL A 317 5.58 -2.09 -18.41
N MET A 318 4.44 -2.72 -18.22
CA MET A 318 4.27 -4.09 -17.74
C MET A 318 3.33 -4.77 -18.72
N ASN A 319 3.62 -6.00 -19.14
CA ASN A 319 2.73 -6.77 -20.01
C ASN A 319 2.34 -8.11 -19.40
N LYS A 320 1.21 -8.67 -19.85
CA LYS A 320 0.63 -9.92 -19.38
C LYS A 320 0.42 -10.86 -20.56
N VAL A 321 0.71 -12.13 -20.33
CA VAL A 321 0.35 -13.24 -21.23
C VAL A 321 -0.69 -14.09 -20.53
N VAL A 322 -1.94 -13.98 -20.99
CA VAL A 322 -3.07 -14.76 -20.48
C VAL A 322 -3.14 -16.07 -21.26
N LEU A 323 -3.16 -17.18 -20.54
CA LEU A 323 -3.18 -18.54 -21.08
C LEU A 323 -4.41 -19.26 -20.49
N VAL A 324 -5.36 -19.60 -21.35
CA VAL A 324 -6.55 -20.37 -20.96
C VAL A 324 -6.30 -21.83 -21.29
N PHE A 325 -6.66 -22.72 -20.38
CA PHE A 325 -6.56 -24.17 -20.54
C PHE A 325 -7.92 -24.85 -20.33
N ASN A 326 -8.04 -26.08 -20.82
CA ASN A 326 -9.24 -26.88 -20.58
C ASN A 326 -9.32 -27.40 -19.14
N GLU A 327 -8.18 -27.81 -18.57
CA GLU A 327 -8.05 -28.33 -17.21
C GLU A 327 -6.79 -27.75 -16.54
N PRO A 328 -6.79 -27.55 -15.21
CA PRO A 328 -5.60 -27.14 -14.49
C PRO A 328 -4.60 -28.30 -14.39
N PHE A 329 -3.32 -28.03 -14.64
CA PHE A 329 -2.20 -28.97 -14.43
C PHE A 329 -1.23 -28.52 -13.32
N TRP A 330 -1.55 -27.42 -12.64
CA TRP A 330 -0.77 -26.80 -11.57
C TRP A 330 -1.47 -26.97 -10.21
N ASP A 331 -0.82 -26.55 -9.13
CA ASP A 331 -1.40 -26.52 -7.79
C ASP A 331 -2.52 -25.46 -7.71
N THR A 332 -3.77 -25.92 -7.62
CA THR A 332 -4.96 -25.05 -7.60
C THR A 332 -5.13 -24.31 -6.28
N GLU A 333 -4.42 -24.69 -5.22
CA GLU A 333 -4.53 -24.05 -3.91
C GLU A 333 -3.68 -22.79 -3.78
N ARG A 334 -2.66 -22.64 -4.62
CA ARG A 334 -1.77 -21.48 -4.68
C ARG A 334 -2.30 -20.43 -5.64
N ASP A 335 -2.24 -19.17 -5.23
CA ASP A 335 -2.66 -18.04 -6.08
C ASP A 335 -1.57 -17.65 -7.08
N MET A 336 -0.32 -18.04 -6.85
CA MET A 336 0.81 -17.70 -7.71
C MET A 336 2.01 -18.66 -7.57
N PHE A 337 2.89 -18.66 -8.56
CA PHE A 337 4.21 -19.30 -8.52
C PHE A 337 5.22 -18.55 -9.38
N GLY A 338 6.49 -18.57 -8.99
CA GLY A 338 7.59 -17.86 -9.65
C GLY A 338 8.49 -18.79 -10.48
N LEU A 339 9.10 -18.25 -11.54
CA LEU A 339 10.14 -18.92 -12.32
C LEU A 339 11.43 -18.11 -12.28
N LEU A 340 12.54 -18.77 -11.94
CA LEU A 340 13.87 -18.22 -12.15
C LEU A 340 14.19 -18.18 -13.64
N ARG A 341 14.87 -17.13 -14.07
CA ARG A 341 15.21 -16.90 -15.48
C ARG A 341 16.71 -16.97 -15.70
N GLU A 342 17.10 -17.57 -16.83
CA GLU A 342 18.50 -17.62 -17.22
C GLU A 342 19.01 -16.22 -17.61
N PRO A 343 20.25 -15.89 -17.22
CA PRO A 343 20.96 -14.74 -17.77
C PRO A 343 21.28 -14.93 -19.25
N THR A 344 21.70 -13.85 -19.91
CA THR A 344 22.18 -13.89 -21.30
C THR A 344 23.42 -14.77 -21.49
N THR A 345 24.27 -14.85 -20.47
CA THR A 345 25.45 -15.75 -20.42
C THR A 345 25.16 -16.90 -19.46
N PRO A 346 25.08 -18.17 -19.91
CA PRO A 346 24.76 -19.31 -19.04
C PRO A 346 25.69 -19.41 -17.82
N GLU A 347 25.13 -19.76 -16.67
CA GLU A 347 25.83 -19.86 -15.39
C GLU A 347 26.57 -18.59 -14.94
N SER A 348 26.18 -17.42 -15.48
CA SER A 348 26.80 -16.16 -15.09
C SER A 348 26.48 -15.78 -13.64
N THR A 349 27.49 -15.29 -12.94
CA THR A 349 27.32 -14.58 -11.67
C THR A 349 27.41 -13.07 -11.84
N VAL A 350 27.49 -12.54 -13.05
CA VAL A 350 27.53 -11.09 -13.31
C VAL A 350 26.11 -10.53 -13.29
N GLN A 351 25.86 -9.54 -12.42
CA GLN A 351 24.53 -8.98 -12.20
C GLN A 351 23.91 -8.40 -13.49
N GLU A 352 24.72 -7.76 -14.32
CA GLU A 352 24.29 -7.12 -15.56
C GLU A 352 23.75 -8.12 -16.60
N ASP A 353 24.22 -9.37 -16.58
CA ASP A 353 23.80 -10.38 -17.57
C ASP A 353 22.32 -10.78 -17.42
N TYR A 354 21.69 -10.45 -16.29
CA TYR A 354 20.31 -10.77 -15.95
C TYR A 354 19.30 -9.69 -16.34
N ALA A 355 19.74 -8.44 -16.51
CA ALA A 355 18.86 -7.27 -16.65
C ALA A 355 17.81 -7.44 -17.77
N THR A 356 18.22 -8.01 -18.89
CA THR A 356 17.37 -8.19 -20.08
C THR A 356 16.27 -9.24 -19.90
N ASN A 357 16.52 -10.30 -19.13
CA ASN A 357 15.66 -11.50 -19.11
C ASN A 357 14.96 -11.76 -17.77
N ARG A 358 15.41 -11.15 -16.67
CA ARG A 358 14.89 -11.46 -15.31
C ARG A 358 13.38 -11.31 -15.16
N GLY A 359 12.78 -10.32 -15.85
CA GLY A 359 11.33 -10.06 -15.81
C GLY A 359 10.49 -10.88 -16.79
N ARG A 360 11.09 -11.79 -17.57
CA ARG A 360 10.38 -12.57 -18.61
C ARG A 360 9.70 -13.80 -18.02
N PHE A 361 8.38 -13.82 -17.92
CA PHE A 361 7.59 -14.91 -17.29
C PHE A 361 8.04 -15.26 -15.86
N TYR A 362 8.57 -14.28 -15.14
CA TYR A 362 9.15 -14.52 -13.82
C TYR A 362 8.10 -14.91 -12.77
N LEU A 363 6.84 -14.53 -12.99
CA LEU A 363 5.73 -14.78 -12.07
C LEU A 363 4.45 -15.13 -12.83
N PHE A 364 3.74 -16.14 -12.33
CA PHE A 364 2.47 -16.61 -12.85
C PHE A 364 1.36 -16.44 -11.81
N TRP A 365 0.24 -15.86 -12.21
CA TRP A 365 -0.99 -15.83 -11.41
C TRP A 365 -1.90 -16.99 -11.78
N ASN A 366 -2.34 -17.74 -10.78
CA ASN A 366 -3.43 -18.69 -10.89
C ASN A 366 -4.76 -17.96 -10.76
N CYS A 367 -5.46 -17.79 -11.88
CA CYS A 367 -6.74 -17.07 -11.93
C CYS A 367 -7.95 -18.01 -11.82
N LEU A 368 -7.77 -19.27 -11.42
CA LEU A 368 -8.88 -20.23 -11.30
C LEU A 368 -9.94 -19.75 -10.30
N LYS A 369 -9.52 -19.30 -9.11
CA LYS A 369 -10.42 -18.84 -8.04
C LYS A 369 -11.11 -17.50 -8.37
N THR A 370 -10.51 -16.70 -9.25
CA THR A 370 -11.01 -15.35 -9.57
C THR A 370 -11.82 -15.30 -10.86
N SER A 371 -11.49 -16.13 -11.85
CA SER A 371 -12.20 -16.21 -13.13
C SER A 371 -13.20 -17.37 -13.22
N GLY A 372 -13.04 -18.39 -12.38
CA GLY A 372 -13.79 -19.65 -12.49
C GLY A 372 -13.33 -20.56 -13.63
N LEU A 373 -12.26 -20.21 -14.35
CA LEU A 373 -11.71 -20.95 -15.48
C LEU A 373 -10.22 -21.28 -15.26
N PRO A 374 -9.68 -22.38 -15.82
CA PRO A 374 -8.25 -22.71 -15.74
C PRO A 374 -7.39 -21.71 -16.53
N VAL A 375 -7.06 -20.59 -15.87
CA VAL A 375 -6.33 -19.47 -16.48
C VAL A 375 -5.06 -19.21 -15.71
N LEU A 376 -3.94 -19.17 -16.43
CA LEU A 376 -2.68 -18.62 -15.94
C LEU A 376 -2.40 -17.27 -16.58
N ILE A 377 -1.85 -16.34 -15.80
CA ILE A 377 -1.33 -15.08 -16.34
C ILE A 377 0.17 -15.01 -16.03
N ALA A 378 0.99 -15.07 -17.08
CA ALA A 378 2.43 -14.87 -16.97
C ALA A 378 2.76 -13.37 -17.08
N LEU A 379 3.63 -12.88 -16.20
CA LEU A 379 4.02 -11.48 -16.16
C LEU A 379 5.31 -11.21 -16.96
N MET A 380 5.33 -10.06 -17.62
CA MET A 380 6.47 -9.49 -18.33
C MET A 380 6.80 -8.14 -17.68
N ALA A 381 7.93 -8.06 -17.00
CA ALA A 381 8.40 -6.89 -16.26
C ALA A 381 9.77 -6.41 -16.74
N GLY A 382 10.15 -5.18 -16.37
CA GLY A 382 11.41 -4.57 -16.78
C GLY A 382 11.60 -4.56 -18.29
N ASP A 383 12.81 -4.87 -18.75
CA ASP A 383 13.14 -4.89 -20.19
C ASP A 383 12.33 -5.94 -20.98
N ALA A 384 11.93 -7.04 -20.33
CA ALA A 384 11.12 -8.07 -20.97
C ALA A 384 9.73 -7.54 -21.38
N ALA A 385 9.16 -6.59 -20.61
CA ALA A 385 7.89 -5.96 -20.97
C ALA A 385 7.96 -5.20 -22.29
N HIS A 386 9.07 -4.50 -22.54
CA HIS A 386 9.34 -3.80 -23.79
C HIS A 386 9.65 -4.76 -24.95
N GLN A 387 10.37 -5.85 -24.70
CA GLN A 387 10.60 -6.88 -25.72
C GLN A 387 9.28 -7.51 -26.17
N ALA A 388 8.36 -7.75 -25.22
CA ALA A 388 7.04 -8.30 -25.52
C ALA A 388 6.28 -7.45 -26.55
N GLU A 389 6.44 -6.12 -26.54
CA GLU A 389 5.80 -5.17 -27.48
C GLU A 389 6.22 -5.35 -28.95
N SER A 390 7.34 -6.03 -29.21
CA SER A 390 7.84 -6.27 -30.58
C SER A 390 7.99 -7.75 -30.94
N THR A 391 8.00 -8.65 -29.96
CA THR A 391 8.10 -10.09 -30.18
C THR A 391 6.77 -10.63 -30.72
N PRO A 392 6.74 -11.44 -31.79
CA PRO A 392 5.52 -12.06 -32.30
C PRO A 392 4.82 -12.96 -31.26
N ASP A 393 3.49 -12.96 -31.25
CA ASP A 393 2.69 -13.70 -30.26
C ASP A 393 3.03 -15.20 -30.23
N GLY A 394 3.21 -15.82 -31.41
CA GLY A 394 3.53 -17.25 -31.50
C GLY A 394 4.86 -17.62 -30.83
N GLU A 395 5.86 -16.73 -30.85
CA GLU A 395 7.14 -16.95 -30.17
C GLU A 395 6.99 -16.85 -28.65
N ILE A 396 6.25 -15.84 -28.17
CA ILE A 396 5.95 -15.67 -26.74
C ILE A 396 5.17 -16.90 -26.22
N ILE A 397 4.17 -17.35 -26.96
CA ILE A 397 3.33 -18.51 -26.59
C ILE A 397 4.16 -19.79 -26.58
N ALA A 398 4.96 -20.05 -27.61
CA ALA A 398 5.82 -21.23 -27.67
C ALA A 398 6.81 -21.26 -26.51
N GLU A 399 7.42 -20.12 -26.18
CA GLU A 399 8.36 -20.00 -25.07
C GLU A 399 7.67 -20.25 -23.72
N VAL A 400 6.60 -19.53 -23.40
CA VAL A 400 5.91 -19.66 -22.10
C VAL A 400 5.35 -21.07 -21.89
N THR A 401 4.80 -21.70 -22.92
CA THR A 401 4.33 -23.09 -22.85
C THR A 401 5.51 -24.06 -22.67
N GLY A 402 6.66 -23.81 -23.29
CA GLY A 402 7.90 -24.55 -23.05
C GLY A 402 8.37 -24.47 -21.60
N GLN A 403 8.30 -23.28 -21.00
CA GLN A 403 8.64 -23.07 -19.58
C GLN A 403 7.68 -23.82 -18.65
N LEU A 404 6.37 -23.78 -18.92
CA LEU A 404 5.39 -24.53 -18.15
C LEU A 404 5.60 -26.05 -18.26
N ARG A 405 5.92 -26.56 -19.45
CA ARG A 405 6.29 -27.99 -19.64
C ARG A 405 7.55 -28.37 -18.85
N ASN A 406 8.51 -27.47 -18.75
CA ASN A 406 9.73 -27.69 -17.97
C ASN A 406 9.46 -27.69 -16.47
N VAL A 407 8.52 -26.89 -15.97
CA VAL A 407 8.18 -26.84 -14.54
C VAL A 407 7.32 -28.04 -14.14
N PHE A 408 6.28 -28.33 -14.92
CA PHE A 408 5.31 -29.38 -14.62
C PHE A 408 5.62 -30.69 -15.36
N LYS A 409 6.87 -31.17 -15.27
CA LYS A 409 7.35 -32.39 -15.99
C LYS A 409 6.54 -33.66 -15.69
N ASN A 410 5.91 -33.70 -14.51
CA ASN A 410 5.11 -34.83 -14.05
C ASN A 410 3.63 -34.74 -14.50
N ALA A 411 3.26 -33.72 -15.27
CA ALA A 411 1.94 -33.52 -15.82
C ALA A 411 2.00 -33.35 -17.35
N ILE A 412 0.89 -33.66 -18.02
CA ILE A 412 0.73 -33.34 -19.44
C ILE A 412 0.31 -31.88 -19.52
N VAL A 413 1.21 -31.01 -19.98
CA VAL A 413 0.92 -29.58 -20.21
C VAL A 413 0.49 -29.38 -21.66
N PRO A 414 -0.82 -29.18 -21.93
CA PRO A 414 -1.33 -28.95 -23.28
C PRO A 414 -0.95 -27.57 -23.79
N ASP A 415 -1.14 -27.34 -25.09
CA ASP A 415 -1.17 -25.98 -25.61
C ASP A 415 -2.40 -25.23 -25.06
N PRO A 416 -2.30 -23.91 -24.82
CA PRO A 416 -3.44 -23.11 -24.38
C PRO A 416 -4.55 -23.10 -25.44
N ILE A 417 -5.80 -23.12 -25.01
CA ILE A 417 -6.97 -23.05 -25.90
C ILE A 417 -7.23 -21.64 -26.41
N GLU A 418 -6.88 -20.63 -25.59
CA GLU A 418 -7.00 -19.21 -25.90
C GLU A 418 -5.83 -18.47 -25.28
N THR A 419 -5.35 -17.45 -25.97
CA THR A 419 -4.21 -16.63 -25.53
C THR A 419 -4.45 -15.16 -25.77
N ILE A 420 -4.06 -14.32 -24.80
CA ILE A 420 -4.07 -12.86 -24.96
C ILE A 420 -2.74 -12.29 -24.47
N ILE A 421 -2.10 -11.47 -25.28
CA ILE A 421 -0.87 -10.77 -24.93
C ILE A 421 -1.16 -9.27 -24.92
N THR A 422 -0.95 -8.62 -23.78
CA THR A 422 -1.12 -7.16 -23.70
C THR A 422 0.08 -6.45 -24.31
N ARG A 423 -0.17 -5.27 -24.88
CA ARG A 423 0.83 -4.38 -25.50
C ARG A 423 0.56 -2.93 -25.10
N TRP A 424 0.73 -2.64 -23.80
CA TRP A 424 0.33 -1.36 -23.20
C TRP A 424 1.11 -0.16 -23.74
N ALA A 425 2.37 -0.32 -24.14
CA ALA A 425 3.15 0.76 -24.74
C ALA A 425 2.64 1.12 -26.15
N SER A 426 2.19 0.11 -26.89
CA SER A 426 1.66 0.26 -28.24
C SER A 426 0.21 0.76 -28.26
N ASP A 427 -0.54 0.57 -27.18
CA ASP A 427 -1.92 1.07 -27.04
C ASP A 427 -1.94 2.62 -27.17
N PRO A 428 -2.65 3.18 -28.17
CA PRO A 428 -2.66 4.61 -28.41
C PRO A 428 -3.31 5.44 -27.31
N PHE A 429 -4.16 4.83 -26.46
CA PHE A 429 -4.93 5.49 -25.41
C PHE A 429 -4.25 5.46 -24.04
N THR A 430 -3.22 4.62 -23.87
CA THR A 430 -2.44 4.59 -22.62
C THR A 430 -0.97 4.90 -22.85
N ARG A 431 -0.35 4.42 -23.93
CA ARG A 431 1.09 4.61 -24.22
C ARG A 431 2.02 4.15 -23.10
N GLY A 432 1.64 3.06 -22.44
CA GLY A 432 2.31 2.47 -21.28
C GLY A 432 1.30 1.97 -20.24
N SER A 433 1.81 1.60 -19.08
CA SER A 433 1.04 1.00 -17.98
C SER A 433 0.67 2.03 -16.91
N TYR A 434 1.65 2.51 -16.15
CA TYR A 434 1.46 3.48 -15.06
C TYR A 434 2.74 4.26 -14.77
N SER A 435 2.61 5.38 -14.07
CA SER A 435 3.72 6.27 -13.72
C SER A 435 4.69 5.68 -12.69
N TYR A 436 5.92 6.17 -12.70
CA TYR A 436 6.94 5.87 -11.68
C TYR A 436 7.81 7.10 -11.42
N VAL A 437 8.47 7.14 -10.26
CA VAL A 437 9.41 8.21 -9.91
C VAL A 437 10.74 7.98 -10.59
N ALA A 438 10.93 8.58 -11.76
CA ALA A 438 12.17 8.48 -12.52
C ALA A 438 13.32 9.22 -11.83
N ALA A 439 14.57 8.87 -12.17
CA ALA A 439 15.77 9.51 -11.61
C ALA A 439 15.82 11.05 -11.79
N ASP A 440 15.14 11.56 -12.81
CA ASP A 440 15.01 13.00 -13.07
C ASP A 440 13.81 13.66 -12.37
N ALA A 441 12.90 12.89 -11.79
CA ALA A 441 11.70 13.39 -11.15
C ALA A 441 12.01 14.22 -9.90
N LEU A 442 11.18 15.22 -9.66
CA LEU A 442 11.26 16.09 -8.49
C LEU A 442 10.12 15.75 -7.49
N PRO A 443 10.31 15.98 -6.18
CA PRO A 443 9.33 15.60 -5.15
C PRO A 443 7.91 16.13 -5.33
N LYS A 444 7.71 17.20 -6.10
CA LYS A 444 6.39 17.83 -6.34
C LYS A 444 5.83 17.55 -7.72
N ASP A 445 6.44 16.68 -8.53
CA ASP A 445 6.00 16.50 -9.91
C ASP A 445 4.57 15.95 -10.01
N TYR A 446 4.14 15.07 -9.09
CA TYR A 446 2.73 14.63 -9.02
C TYR A 446 1.77 15.75 -8.62
N ASP A 447 2.18 16.65 -7.71
CA ASP A 447 1.38 17.81 -7.32
C ASP A 447 1.24 18.80 -8.49
N LEU A 448 2.34 19.03 -9.21
CA LEU A 448 2.33 19.80 -10.44
C LEU A 448 1.44 19.15 -11.49
N MET A 449 1.43 17.82 -11.62
CA MET A 449 0.50 17.11 -12.50
C MET A 449 -0.97 17.32 -12.12
N ALA A 450 -1.29 17.40 -10.83
CA ALA A 450 -2.66 17.67 -10.35
C ALA A 450 -3.12 19.12 -10.58
N GLN A 451 -2.20 20.09 -10.55
CA GLN A 451 -2.54 21.51 -10.59
C GLN A 451 -3.31 21.94 -11.85
N ARG A 452 -4.48 22.56 -11.69
CA ARG A 452 -5.28 23.09 -12.81
C ARG A 452 -4.63 24.28 -13.54
N ILE A 453 -5.07 24.55 -14.76
CA ILE A 453 -4.71 25.73 -15.55
C ILE A 453 -6.00 26.42 -16.00
N GLY A 454 -6.35 27.51 -15.32
CA GLY A 454 -7.62 28.19 -15.54
C GLY A 454 -8.80 27.24 -15.35
N ASN A 455 -9.55 26.96 -16.42
CA ASN A 455 -10.69 26.03 -16.41
C ASN A 455 -10.38 24.59 -16.89
N LEU A 456 -9.09 24.24 -17.05
CA LEU A 456 -8.62 22.89 -17.34
C LEU A 456 -8.03 22.23 -16.09
N TYR A 457 -8.66 21.15 -15.63
CA TYR A 457 -8.32 20.37 -14.44
C TYR A 457 -7.70 19.04 -14.83
N PHE A 458 -6.97 18.40 -13.92
CA PHE A 458 -6.28 17.15 -14.16
C PHE A 458 -6.62 16.11 -13.08
N ALA A 459 -6.91 14.90 -13.52
CA ALA A 459 -7.13 13.72 -12.68
C ALA A 459 -6.44 12.50 -13.30
N GLY A 460 -6.41 11.38 -12.59
CA GLY A 460 -5.74 10.14 -12.98
C GLY A 460 -4.60 9.79 -12.04
N GLU A 461 -4.10 8.56 -12.15
CA GLU A 461 -3.09 8.00 -11.24
C GLU A 461 -1.84 8.89 -11.12
N ALA A 462 -1.37 9.45 -12.24
CA ALA A 462 -0.20 10.32 -12.29
C ALA A 462 -0.44 11.73 -11.70
N THR A 463 -1.57 11.95 -11.02
CA THR A 463 -1.92 13.18 -10.33
C THR A 463 -2.15 12.95 -8.83
N CYS A 464 -1.85 11.77 -8.30
CA CYS A 464 -1.99 11.44 -6.88
C CYS A 464 -0.61 11.13 -6.28
N GLY A 465 0.01 12.10 -5.61
CA GLY A 465 1.36 11.92 -5.04
C GLY A 465 1.42 10.92 -3.88
N THR A 466 0.32 10.72 -3.14
CA THR A 466 0.25 9.80 -2.00
C THR A 466 -0.03 8.35 -2.42
N HIS A 467 -0.65 8.15 -3.58
CA HIS A 467 -1.02 6.82 -4.08
C HIS A 467 -0.87 6.76 -5.63
N PRO A 468 0.33 7.01 -6.17
CA PRO A 468 0.53 6.96 -7.62
C PRO A 468 0.36 5.53 -8.16
N ALA A 469 0.22 5.36 -9.47
CA ALA A 469 0.17 4.04 -10.13
C ALA A 469 -0.96 3.08 -9.70
N THR A 470 -1.95 3.52 -8.93
CA THR A 470 -3.03 2.66 -8.43
C THR A 470 -4.43 3.08 -8.85
N VAL A 471 -5.38 2.13 -8.81
CA VAL A 471 -6.80 2.39 -9.06
C VAL A 471 -7.39 3.30 -7.99
N HIS A 472 -7.03 3.11 -6.71
CA HIS A 472 -7.52 3.95 -5.63
C HIS A 472 -6.94 5.37 -5.73
N GLY A 473 -5.69 5.55 -6.15
CA GLY A 473 -5.11 6.86 -6.44
C GLY A 473 -5.82 7.58 -7.58
N ALA A 474 -6.12 6.85 -8.67
CA ALA A 474 -6.94 7.39 -9.75
C ALA A 474 -8.34 7.81 -9.27
N TYR A 475 -8.99 6.99 -8.44
CA TYR A 475 -10.29 7.30 -7.85
C TYR A 475 -10.24 8.56 -6.95
N LEU A 476 -9.28 8.61 -6.01
CA LEU A 476 -9.07 9.76 -5.12
C LEU A 476 -8.78 11.05 -5.89
N SER A 477 -7.97 10.97 -6.95
CA SER A 477 -7.69 12.12 -7.81
C SER A 477 -8.93 12.63 -8.55
N GLY A 478 -9.85 11.73 -8.93
CA GLY A 478 -11.13 12.08 -9.53
C GLY A 478 -12.04 12.81 -8.55
N LEU A 479 -12.12 12.34 -7.30
CA LEU A 479 -12.85 13.03 -6.24
C LEU A 479 -12.26 14.43 -5.96
N ARG A 480 -10.92 14.55 -5.92
CA ARG A 480 -10.24 15.84 -5.77
C ARG A 480 -10.62 16.79 -6.91
N ALA A 481 -10.44 16.39 -8.16
CA ALA A 481 -10.74 17.25 -9.31
C ALA A 481 -12.22 17.66 -9.36
N ALA A 482 -13.14 16.75 -8.99
CA ALA A 482 -14.56 17.08 -8.86
C ALA A 482 -14.82 18.14 -7.78
N SER A 483 -14.16 18.03 -6.62
CA SER A 483 -14.23 19.05 -5.56
C SER A 483 -13.71 20.40 -6.05
N GLU A 484 -12.55 20.44 -6.70
CA GLU A 484 -11.97 21.68 -7.22
C GLU A 484 -12.86 22.38 -8.27
N VAL A 485 -13.58 21.60 -9.08
CA VAL A 485 -14.57 22.12 -10.02
C VAL A 485 -15.76 22.71 -9.26
N ILE A 486 -16.34 21.97 -8.31
CA ILE A 486 -17.48 22.44 -7.51
C ILE A 486 -17.14 23.71 -6.75
N ASP A 487 -15.99 23.75 -6.08
CA ASP A 487 -15.53 24.91 -5.32
C ASP A 487 -15.37 26.14 -6.21
N SER A 488 -14.95 25.95 -7.47
CA SER A 488 -14.83 27.05 -8.43
C SER A 488 -16.18 27.57 -8.95
N VAL A 489 -17.23 26.75 -8.92
CA VAL A 489 -18.57 27.09 -9.40
C VAL A 489 -19.42 27.69 -8.30
N VAL A 490 -19.41 27.07 -7.12
CA VAL A 490 -20.29 27.43 -5.99
C VAL A 490 -19.62 28.44 -5.06
N GLY A 491 -18.28 28.51 -5.03
CA GLY A 491 -17.53 29.23 -4.02
C GLY A 491 -17.41 28.44 -2.71
N PRO A 492 -16.65 28.95 -1.73
CA PRO A 492 -16.51 28.30 -0.44
C PRO A 492 -17.88 28.17 0.26
N ILE A 493 -18.16 27.01 0.85
CA ILE A 493 -19.36 26.83 1.67
C ILE A 493 -19.24 27.76 2.89
N GLU A 494 -20.06 28.81 2.94
CA GLU A 494 -20.13 29.68 4.11
C GLU A 494 -20.79 28.93 5.28
N VAL A 495 -19.99 28.58 6.28
CA VAL A 495 -20.48 27.98 7.52
C VAL A 495 -20.84 29.12 8.50
N PRO A 496 -22.10 29.24 8.94
CA PRO A 496 -22.51 30.29 9.88
C PRO A 496 -21.70 30.23 11.18
N THR A 497 -21.30 31.39 11.70
CA THR A 497 -20.64 31.51 13.01
C THR A 497 -21.48 32.39 13.94
N PRO A 498 -21.91 31.90 15.11
CA PRO A 498 -21.68 30.56 15.65
C PRO A 498 -22.46 29.47 14.89
N LEU A 499 -21.89 28.26 14.84
CA LEU A 499 -22.49 27.08 14.21
C LEU A 499 -23.85 26.71 14.84
N VAL A 500 -24.06 27.15 16.08
CA VAL A 500 -25.30 27.05 16.85
C VAL A 500 -25.69 28.47 17.28
N PRO A 501 -26.84 29.00 16.84
CA PRO A 501 -27.33 30.30 17.31
C PRO A 501 -27.47 30.30 18.84
N GLU A 502 -27.06 31.38 19.49
CA GLU A 502 -27.29 31.52 20.93
C GLU A 502 -28.79 31.45 21.23
N LYS A 503 -29.16 30.53 22.11
CA LYS A 503 -30.52 30.37 22.60
C LYS A 503 -30.91 31.68 23.28
N GLN A 504 -31.77 32.48 22.65
CA GLN A 504 -32.32 33.68 23.29
C GLN A 504 -32.98 33.24 24.60
N SER A 505 -32.39 33.64 25.73
CA SER A 505 -32.99 33.45 27.04
C SER A 505 -34.17 34.41 27.15
N ASN A 506 -35.36 33.96 26.80
CA ASN A 506 -36.59 34.66 27.16
C ASN A 506 -36.75 34.58 28.67
N THR A 507 -36.28 35.60 29.38
CA THR A 507 -36.73 35.89 30.74
C THR A 507 -38.20 36.35 30.68
N PRO A 508 -39.08 35.80 31.54
CA PRO A 508 -40.51 36.07 31.48
C PRO A 508 -40.83 37.43 32.13
N ASN A 509 -41.50 38.32 31.41
CA ASN A 509 -42.22 39.44 32.01
C ASN A 509 -43.72 39.39 31.64
N GLU A 510 -44.51 39.17 32.68
CA GLU A 510 -45.91 39.53 32.97
C GLU A 510 -46.95 39.69 31.84
N ALA A 511 -47.87 38.72 31.85
CA ALA A 511 -49.33 38.82 31.83
C ALA A 511 -50.03 39.90 30.96
N THR A 512 -50.75 39.43 29.95
CA THR A 512 -52.09 39.97 29.64
C THR A 512 -52.98 38.87 29.07
N THR A 513 -54.14 38.68 29.72
CA THR A 513 -55.18 37.68 29.45
C THR A 513 -56.11 38.07 28.31
N ALA A 514 -56.72 37.03 27.71
CA ALA A 514 -57.89 36.99 26.83
C ALA A 514 -57.60 37.33 25.35
N THR A 515 -58.12 36.63 24.34
CA THR A 515 -59.30 35.75 24.23
C THR A 515 -59.14 34.91 22.95
N ILE A 516 -59.59 33.66 22.94
CA ILE A 516 -59.59 32.79 21.75
C ILE A 516 -60.92 32.99 20.99
N GLU A 517 -60.85 33.41 19.73
CA GLU A 517 -61.89 33.20 18.72
C GLU A 517 -61.24 32.69 17.40
N PRO A 518 -61.93 31.85 16.59
CA PRO A 518 -61.26 31.05 15.55
C PRO A 518 -61.46 31.55 14.10
N LYS A 519 -60.49 31.11 13.26
CA LYS A 519 -60.41 31.02 11.77
C LYS A 519 -60.09 32.31 10.99
N PRO A 520 -59.40 32.25 9.81
CA PRO A 520 -59.39 31.14 8.84
C PRO A 520 -58.01 30.69 8.31
N GLU A 521 -58.00 29.51 7.67
CA GLU A 521 -56.88 28.96 6.89
C GLU A 521 -56.51 29.86 5.70
N PRO A 522 -55.22 29.84 5.32
CA PRO A 522 -54.87 29.64 3.93
C PRO A 522 -53.91 28.47 3.75
N THR A 523 -54.28 27.64 2.77
CA THR A 523 -53.53 26.59 2.08
C THR A 523 -52.04 26.85 1.91
N ALA A 524 -51.22 25.89 2.36
CA ALA A 524 -49.87 25.66 1.86
C ALA A 524 -49.75 24.20 1.41
N ILE A 525 -49.44 24.04 0.13
CA ILE A 525 -49.09 22.78 -0.52
C ILE A 525 -47.76 22.30 0.07
N THR A 526 -47.76 21.17 0.77
CA THR A 526 -46.54 20.42 1.10
C THR A 526 -46.73 18.98 0.67
N THR A 527 -46.07 18.62 -0.42
CA THR A 527 -45.79 17.23 -0.80
C THR A 527 -44.81 16.66 0.23
N PRO A 528 -45.12 15.58 0.96
CA PRO A 528 -44.13 14.94 1.81
C PRO A 528 -43.09 14.22 0.93
N SER A 529 -41.81 14.48 1.15
CA SER A 529 -40.73 13.75 0.51
C SER A 529 -40.78 12.27 0.92
N ARG A 530 -41.20 11.41 -0.03
CA ARG A 530 -41.28 9.94 0.07
C ARG A 530 -39.96 9.26 0.49
N ILE A 531 -38.84 9.98 0.42
CA ILE A 531 -37.48 9.49 0.71
C ILE A 531 -37.24 9.39 2.23
N SER A 532 -37.86 10.26 3.03
CA SER A 532 -37.72 10.26 4.49
C SER A 532 -38.38 9.05 5.14
N THR A 533 -39.51 8.59 4.60
CA THR A 533 -40.32 7.50 5.16
C THR A 533 -39.73 6.12 4.89
N ASP A 534 -39.10 5.91 3.73
CA ASP A 534 -38.49 4.62 3.37
C ASP A 534 -37.22 4.34 4.17
N LYS A 535 -36.40 5.38 4.44
CA LYS A 535 -35.22 5.25 5.30
C LYS A 535 -35.62 4.84 6.72
N GLN A 536 -36.64 5.51 7.26
CA GLN A 536 -37.17 5.21 8.59
C GLN A 536 -37.81 3.81 8.67
N ARG A 537 -38.41 3.33 7.57
CA ARG A 537 -38.94 1.96 7.45
C ARG A 537 -37.84 0.90 7.44
N ARG A 538 -36.72 1.17 6.77
CA ARG A 538 -35.55 0.26 6.78
C ARG A 538 -34.91 0.20 8.17
N GLU A 539 -34.71 1.35 8.81
CA GLU A 539 -34.13 1.42 10.16
C GLU A 539 -34.97 0.67 11.19
N THR A 540 -36.30 0.79 11.13
CA THR A 540 -37.22 0.09 12.03
C THR A 540 -37.31 -1.41 11.73
N TYR A 541 -37.24 -1.81 10.45
CA TYR A 541 -37.15 -3.22 10.06
C TYR A 541 -35.87 -3.87 10.58
N ASP A 542 -34.73 -3.21 10.36
CA ASP A 542 -33.43 -3.69 10.82
C ASP A 542 -33.40 -3.78 12.36
N GLN A 543 -33.98 -2.80 13.05
CA GLN A 543 -34.10 -2.83 14.50
C GLN A 543 -34.95 -4.01 14.99
N ALA A 544 -36.09 -4.29 14.34
CA ALA A 544 -36.95 -5.42 14.69
C ALA A 544 -36.26 -6.77 14.43
N MET A 545 -35.55 -6.89 13.30
CA MET A 545 -34.75 -8.05 12.93
C MET A 545 -33.68 -8.33 13.99
N TRP A 546 -32.84 -7.34 14.31
CA TRP A 546 -31.78 -7.49 15.31
C TRP A 546 -32.34 -7.77 16.70
N THR A 547 -33.49 -7.17 17.06
CA THR A 547 -34.16 -7.46 18.33
C THR A 547 -34.59 -8.93 18.42
N ALA A 548 -35.13 -9.49 17.34
CA ALA A 548 -35.52 -10.90 17.28
C ALA A 548 -34.30 -11.84 17.35
N ILE A 549 -33.23 -11.52 16.61
CA ILE A 549 -31.96 -12.28 16.66
C ILE A 549 -31.41 -12.29 18.09
N TYR A 550 -31.31 -11.13 18.75
CA TYR A 550 -30.82 -11.06 20.13
C TYR A 550 -31.73 -11.75 21.14
N ALA A 551 -33.04 -11.78 20.90
CA ALA A 551 -33.99 -12.51 21.75
C ALA A 551 -33.81 -14.03 21.65
N GLU A 552 -33.41 -14.54 20.48
CA GLU A 552 -33.28 -15.98 20.22
C GLU A 552 -31.91 -16.54 20.61
N ILE A 553 -30.82 -15.88 20.22
CA ILE A 553 -29.45 -16.40 20.39
C ILE A 553 -28.62 -15.61 21.41
N GLY A 554 -29.21 -14.58 22.03
CA GLY A 554 -28.55 -13.72 23.00
C GLY A 554 -27.61 -12.69 22.37
N ALA A 555 -27.05 -11.81 23.20
CA ALA A 555 -26.09 -10.80 22.77
C ALA A 555 -24.74 -11.42 22.38
N MET A 556 -24.02 -10.74 21.47
CA MET A 556 -22.69 -11.16 21.04
C MET A 556 -21.72 -11.26 22.24
N PRO A 557 -20.91 -12.32 22.33
CA PRO A 557 -19.89 -12.45 23.37
C PRO A 557 -18.94 -11.24 23.37
N THR A 558 -18.81 -10.58 24.52
CA THR A 558 -17.94 -9.41 24.65
C THR A 558 -16.47 -9.80 24.51
N ARG A 559 -15.71 -8.97 23.78
CA ARG A 559 -14.28 -9.19 23.59
C ARG A 559 -13.57 -9.18 24.95
N PRO A 560 -12.78 -10.21 25.30
CA PRO A 560 -12.11 -10.24 26.59
C PRO A 560 -11.04 -9.13 26.67
N PRO A 561 -10.95 -8.42 27.80
CA PRO A 561 -9.92 -7.40 28.00
C PRO A 561 -8.54 -8.06 28.08
N LYS A 562 -7.52 -7.44 27.47
CA LYS A 562 -6.14 -7.93 27.56
C LYS A 562 -5.53 -7.58 28.91
N ALA A 563 -5.06 -8.58 29.66
CA ALA A 563 -4.23 -8.34 30.83
C ALA A 563 -2.89 -7.69 30.43
N GLY A 564 -2.34 -6.82 31.28
CA GLY A 564 -1.08 -6.12 31.02
C GLY A 564 0.11 -7.06 30.86
N LEU A 565 0.86 -6.91 29.77
CA LEU A 565 1.93 -7.82 29.34
C LEU A 565 3.35 -7.36 29.69
N ASN A 566 3.51 -6.28 30.47
CA ASN A 566 4.82 -5.73 30.78
C ASN A 566 5.26 -6.09 32.21
N PRO A 567 6.30 -6.93 32.40
CA PRO A 567 6.82 -7.29 33.72
C PRO A 567 7.25 -6.08 34.55
N PHE A 568 7.77 -5.03 33.90
CA PHE A 568 8.20 -3.80 34.57
C PHE A 568 7.03 -3.06 35.23
N LEU A 569 5.81 -3.15 34.72
CA LEU A 569 4.65 -2.49 35.33
C LEU A 569 4.23 -3.18 36.64
N LEU A 570 4.39 -4.50 36.72
CA LEU A 570 4.17 -5.26 37.95
C LEU A 570 5.26 -4.93 38.97
N TYR A 571 6.52 -4.92 38.54
CA TYR A 571 7.65 -4.50 39.38
C TYR A 571 7.49 -3.06 39.87
N GLN A 572 7.06 -2.16 38.99
CA GLN A 572 6.81 -0.76 39.33
C GLN A 572 5.76 -0.64 40.42
N LYS A 573 4.67 -1.41 40.37
CA LYS A 573 3.63 -1.40 41.40
C LYS A 573 4.19 -1.71 42.80
N ASP A 574 5.13 -2.65 42.88
CA ASP A 574 5.67 -3.13 44.16
C ASP A 574 6.85 -2.28 44.68
N TYR A 575 7.60 -1.63 43.77
CA TYR A 575 8.83 -0.90 44.11
C TYR A 575 8.70 0.63 44.01
N TRP A 576 7.59 1.16 43.49
CA TRP A 576 7.38 2.60 43.36
C TRP A 576 7.55 3.36 44.68
N ALA A 577 6.95 2.87 45.77
CA ALA A 577 7.04 3.53 47.08
C ALA A 577 8.47 3.52 47.62
N LYS A 578 9.17 2.38 47.51
CA LYS A 578 10.57 2.24 47.96
C LYS A 578 11.50 3.16 47.16
N CYS A 579 11.34 3.19 45.84
CA CYS A 579 12.14 4.03 44.95
C CYS A 579 11.88 5.53 45.19
N ARG A 580 10.62 5.92 45.39
CA ARG A 580 10.26 7.30 45.77
C ARG A 580 10.95 7.72 47.07
N ASP A 581 10.87 6.91 48.11
CA ASP A 581 11.42 7.28 49.42
C ASP A 581 12.95 7.40 49.38
N GLN A 582 13.63 6.54 48.59
CA GLN A 582 15.08 6.64 48.32
C GLN A 582 15.45 7.90 47.53
N CYS A 583 14.67 8.24 46.51
CA CYS A 583 14.88 9.46 45.72
C CYS A 583 14.64 10.71 46.58
N ASP A 584 13.59 10.73 47.41
CA ASP A 584 13.27 11.82 48.34
C ASP A 584 14.38 12.00 49.40
N GLU A 585 14.98 10.91 49.89
CA GLU A 585 16.11 10.96 50.83
C GLU A 585 17.37 11.50 50.17
N THR A 586 17.68 11.06 48.95
CA THR A 586 18.81 11.55 48.15
C THR A 586 18.64 13.04 47.82
N LYS A 587 17.41 13.49 47.53
CA LYS A 587 17.06 14.89 47.30
C LYS A 587 17.26 15.74 48.56
N ARG A 588 16.76 15.27 49.71
CA ARG A 588 16.92 15.95 51.02
C ARG A 588 18.39 16.08 51.41
N ALA A 589 19.19 15.05 51.16
CA ALA A 589 20.63 15.05 51.43
C ALA A 589 21.40 16.04 50.54
N SER A 590 21.07 16.11 49.25
CA SER A 590 21.75 17.02 48.31
C SER A 590 21.32 18.48 48.42
N SER A 591 20.06 18.76 48.78
CA SER A 591 19.51 20.12 48.77
C SER A 591 19.53 20.84 50.14
N LYS A 592 20.01 20.19 51.22
CA LYS A 592 19.97 20.67 52.62
C LYS A 592 18.58 21.18 53.08
N ASN A 593 17.51 20.74 52.42
CA ASN A 593 16.13 21.10 52.75
C ASN A 593 15.39 19.84 53.23
N PRO A 594 14.97 19.75 54.50
CA PRO A 594 14.34 18.55 55.05
C PRO A 594 12.95 18.24 54.45
N ALA A 595 12.35 19.16 53.68
CA ALA A 595 11.06 18.96 53.02
C ALA A 595 11.16 18.69 51.49
N ALA A 596 12.37 18.54 50.93
CA ALA A 596 12.55 18.30 49.50
C ALA A 596 11.99 16.93 49.07
N LYS A 597 11.33 16.91 47.90
CA LYS A 597 10.79 15.70 47.26
C LYS A 597 11.32 15.57 45.83
N ALA A 598 11.55 14.34 45.38
CA ALA A 598 11.98 14.02 44.04
C ALA A 598 10.85 14.21 43.03
N GLY A 599 11.23 14.59 41.80
CA GLY A 599 10.28 14.73 40.70
C GLY A 599 9.75 13.37 40.26
N ARG A 600 8.54 13.32 39.70
CA ARG A 600 7.93 12.06 39.23
C ARG A 600 8.78 11.36 38.16
N ASP A 601 9.45 12.13 37.31
CA ASP A 601 10.29 11.59 36.23
C ASP A 601 11.65 11.10 36.74
N GLU A 602 12.18 11.71 37.79
CA GLU A 602 13.39 11.25 38.50
C GLU A 602 13.15 9.89 39.17
N ILE A 603 11.97 9.72 39.80
CA ILE A 603 11.56 8.44 40.39
C ILE A 603 11.37 7.37 39.31
N ARG A 604 10.77 7.72 38.16
CA ARG A 604 10.63 6.78 37.02
C ARG A 604 11.98 6.35 36.46
N HIS A 605 12.92 7.28 36.31
CA HIS A 605 14.25 6.98 35.81
C HIS A 605 15.02 6.05 36.76
N ALA A 606 14.99 6.36 38.06
CA ALA A 606 15.61 5.52 39.09
C ALA A 606 14.97 4.13 39.14
N LEU A 607 13.64 4.04 39.05
CA LEU A 607 12.93 2.76 39.06
C LEU A 607 13.24 1.90 37.82
N GLY A 608 13.39 2.52 36.65
CA GLY A 608 13.84 1.84 35.43
C GLY A 608 15.28 1.34 35.52
N GLN A 609 16.16 2.04 36.23
CA GLN A 609 17.51 1.55 36.53
C GLN A 609 17.49 0.39 37.54
N MET A 610 16.67 0.49 38.59
CA MET A 610 16.47 -0.60 39.57
C MET A 610 16.01 -1.89 38.88
N TRP A 611 15.05 -1.80 37.96
CA TRP A 611 14.61 -2.96 37.18
C TRP A 611 15.74 -3.52 36.30
N ARG A 612 16.49 -2.68 35.58
CA ARG A 612 17.60 -3.16 34.73
C ARG A 612 18.65 -3.90 35.56
N ASN A 613 19.00 -3.37 36.71
CA ASN A 613 20.03 -3.90 37.61
C ASN A 613 19.54 -5.00 38.56
N ALA A 614 18.24 -5.26 38.65
CA ALA A 614 17.68 -6.30 39.51
C ALA A 614 18.19 -7.69 39.08
N ALA A 615 18.53 -8.51 40.09
CA ALA A 615 19.03 -9.86 39.88
C ALA A 615 17.98 -10.75 39.20
N PRO A 616 18.39 -11.79 38.46
CA PRO A 616 17.46 -12.70 37.78
C PRO A 616 16.37 -13.27 38.72
N ASP A 617 16.75 -13.61 39.97
CA ASP A 617 15.82 -14.13 40.98
C ASP A 617 14.76 -13.10 41.42
N GLU A 618 15.08 -11.81 41.39
CA GLU A 618 14.15 -10.72 41.72
C GLU A 618 13.18 -10.44 40.57
N LYS A 619 13.60 -10.67 39.32
CA LYS A 619 12.75 -10.52 38.11
C LYS A 619 11.84 -11.72 37.88
N LYS A 620 12.27 -12.91 38.29
CA LYS A 620 11.62 -14.21 38.08
C LYS A 620 10.11 -14.23 38.40
N PRO A 621 9.62 -13.78 39.58
CA PRO A 621 8.18 -13.85 39.87
C PRO A 621 7.32 -12.99 38.93
N TYR A 622 7.85 -11.85 38.44
CA TYR A 622 7.13 -10.99 37.50
C TYR A 622 7.09 -11.59 36.10
N LEU A 623 8.19 -12.22 35.68
CA LEU A 623 8.25 -12.93 34.38
C LEU A 623 7.33 -14.14 34.37
N GLU A 624 7.32 -14.94 35.44
CA GLU A 624 6.41 -16.09 35.60
C GLU A 624 4.94 -15.65 35.62
N GLN A 625 4.63 -14.53 36.28
CA GLN A 625 3.28 -13.98 36.29
C GLN A 625 2.82 -13.47 34.91
N ILE A 626 3.72 -12.87 34.12
CA ILE A 626 3.40 -12.44 32.74
C ILE A 626 3.22 -13.64 31.82
N GLU A 627 4.02 -14.69 31.97
CA GLU A 627 3.88 -15.92 31.20
C GLU A 627 2.55 -16.63 31.52
N ALA A 628 2.13 -16.65 32.78
CA ALA A 628 0.81 -17.13 33.19
C ALA A 628 -0.32 -16.26 32.62
N ASN A 629 -0.18 -14.94 32.64
CA ASN A 629 -1.15 -14.01 32.04
C ASN A 629 -1.25 -14.18 30.52
N ARG A 630 -0.13 -14.46 29.84
CA ARG A 630 -0.10 -14.73 28.39
C ARG A 630 -0.90 -15.99 28.06
N ARG A 631 -0.61 -17.10 28.74
CA ARG A 631 -1.34 -18.37 28.54
C ARG A 631 -2.84 -18.21 28.78
N MET A 632 -3.21 -17.55 29.88
CA MET A 632 -4.62 -17.30 30.20
C MET A 632 -5.30 -16.37 29.17
N ASN A 633 -4.60 -15.33 28.69
CA ASN A 633 -5.11 -14.47 27.62
C ASN A 633 -5.33 -15.27 26.32
N ASP A 634 -4.38 -16.14 25.94
CA ASP A 634 -4.44 -16.93 24.72
C ASP A 634 -5.58 -17.97 24.77
N GLU A 635 -5.77 -18.63 25.92
CA GLU A 635 -6.89 -19.54 26.16
C GLU A 635 -8.24 -18.81 26.13
N THR A 636 -8.34 -17.67 26.81
CA THR A 636 -9.57 -16.85 26.85
C THR A 636 -9.89 -16.31 25.45
N TRP A 637 -8.87 -15.88 24.70
CA TRP A 637 -9.00 -15.38 23.34
C TRP A 637 -9.46 -16.47 22.38
N SER A 638 -8.88 -17.67 22.47
CA SER A 638 -9.24 -18.83 21.63
C SER A 638 -10.67 -19.30 21.89
N SER A 639 -11.08 -19.34 23.17
CA SER A 639 -12.45 -19.65 23.58
C SER A 639 -13.45 -18.60 23.08
N TRP A 640 -13.12 -17.31 23.22
CA TRP A 640 -13.94 -16.21 22.68
C TRP A 640 -14.07 -16.28 21.16
N LYS A 641 -12.97 -16.52 20.43
CA LYS A 641 -12.98 -16.64 18.97
C LYS A 641 -13.90 -17.75 18.50
N THR A 642 -13.86 -18.91 19.16
CA THR A 642 -14.73 -20.05 18.85
C THR A 642 -16.21 -19.71 19.11
N THR A 643 -16.50 -19.09 20.26
CA THR A 643 -17.87 -18.70 20.64
C THR A 643 -18.43 -17.60 19.73
N ALA A 644 -17.60 -16.63 19.33
CA ALA A 644 -17.98 -15.54 18.43
C ALA A 644 -18.29 -16.05 17.02
N LEU A 645 -17.48 -16.97 16.48
CA LEU A 645 -17.74 -17.61 15.20
C LEU A 645 -19.03 -18.44 15.21
N GLU A 646 -19.30 -19.15 16.30
CA GLU A 646 -20.55 -19.91 16.44
C GLU A 646 -21.77 -18.99 16.54
N TRP A 647 -21.66 -17.88 17.28
CA TRP A 647 -22.70 -16.86 17.37
C TRP A 647 -22.98 -16.21 16.01
N GLU A 648 -21.92 -15.88 15.25
CA GLU A 648 -22.03 -15.30 13.90
C GLU A 648 -22.77 -16.26 12.96
N ARG A 649 -22.36 -17.54 12.91
CA ARG A 649 -23.04 -18.56 12.11
C ARG A 649 -24.54 -18.65 12.46
N LYS A 650 -24.88 -18.74 13.74
CA LYS A 650 -26.27 -18.81 14.19
C LYS A 650 -27.05 -17.53 13.88
N SER A 651 -26.41 -16.37 13.97
CA SER A 651 -27.05 -15.09 13.65
C SER A 651 -27.46 -14.99 12.18
N TYR A 652 -26.66 -15.52 11.26
CA TYR A 652 -27.03 -15.63 9.85
C TYR A 652 -28.20 -16.59 9.64
N GLU A 653 -28.18 -17.77 10.28
CA GLU A 653 -29.27 -18.75 10.20
C GLU A 653 -30.61 -18.16 10.69
N VAL A 654 -30.59 -17.47 11.85
CA VAL A 654 -31.79 -16.84 12.42
C VAL A 654 -32.23 -15.63 11.58
N LYS A 655 -31.28 -14.84 11.08
CA LYS A 655 -31.56 -13.71 10.19
C LYS A 655 -32.29 -14.18 8.93
N ASP A 656 -31.82 -15.23 8.28
CA ASP A 656 -32.43 -15.77 7.06
C ASP A 656 -33.85 -16.27 7.33
N GLN A 657 -34.06 -16.98 8.44
CA GLN A 657 -35.40 -17.43 8.85
C GLN A 657 -36.34 -16.26 9.16
N TRP A 658 -35.85 -15.24 9.87
CA TRP A 658 -36.64 -14.07 10.22
C TRP A 658 -37.01 -13.24 9.00
N CYS A 659 -36.07 -13.00 8.07
CA CYS A 659 -36.32 -12.30 6.81
C CYS A 659 -37.27 -13.09 5.90
N ALA A 660 -37.19 -14.42 5.88
CA ALA A 660 -38.13 -15.26 5.14
C ALA A 660 -39.55 -15.20 5.72
N ALA A 661 -39.69 -15.14 7.06
CA ALA A 661 -40.97 -14.99 7.74
C ALA A 661 -41.53 -13.56 7.67
N ASN A 662 -40.66 -12.56 7.53
CA ASN A 662 -41.01 -11.14 7.49
C ASN A 662 -40.40 -10.45 6.25
N PRO A 663 -40.90 -10.73 5.02
CA PRO A 663 -40.39 -10.07 3.82
C PRO A 663 -40.54 -8.55 3.91
N PHE A 664 -39.47 -7.81 3.61
CA PHE A 664 -39.43 -6.35 3.76
C PHE A 664 -40.56 -5.64 2.99
N GLU A 665 -40.93 -6.16 1.82
CA GLU A 665 -42.00 -5.62 0.98
C GLU A 665 -43.37 -5.65 1.69
N GLN A 666 -43.59 -6.66 2.53
CA GLN A 666 -44.85 -6.93 3.23
C GLN A 666 -44.80 -6.51 4.71
N TRP A 667 -43.66 -6.01 5.19
CA TRP A 667 -43.46 -5.64 6.58
C TRP A 667 -44.03 -4.25 6.88
N GLU A 668 -45.05 -4.19 7.73
CA GLU A 668 -45.63 -2.95 8.25
C GLU A 668 -44.94 -2.56 9.55
N MET A 669 -44.72 -1.26 9.77
CA MET A 669 -44.14 -0.76 11.02
C MET A 669 -45.06 -1.15 12.19
N PRO A 670 -44.54 -1.81 13.24
CA PRO A 670 -45.32 -2.19 14.42
C PRO A 670 -45.76 -1.01 15.28
#